data_AF-A0A448ZAK5-F1
#
_entry.id   AF-A0A448ZAK5-F1
#
_cell.length_a   1.000
_cell.length_b   1.000
_cell.length_c   1.000
_cell.angle_alpha   90.00
_cell.angle_beta   90.00
_cell.angle_gamma   90.00
#
_symmetry.space_group_name_H-M   'P 1'
#
loop_
_entity.id
_entity.type
_entity.pdbx_description
1 polymer ?
#
loop_
_entity_poly.entity_id
_entity_poly.type
_entity_poly.pdbx_seq_one_letter_code
_entity_poly.pdbx_strand_id
1 'polypeptide(L)'
;MEEFLVKDLEIPCTYHDPSFLPKETADEYYETLKMLIPWEKTAKINRWVRLYQEAGDLVDGSGDHNAPAYAYKDAPKSQKGDETSSPLPTDREDVNTVNGFPELVQTLRKLCQEWYVSMHPTGEESGTVPPSFNVCLLNFYEDGQQRIGWHADREEIGRTTPIASISLGAPRQFLVRSQTDGRRDRATLQLRSGSLVVMEPVCQTKYLHSVPKEPEVTTGRINLTFRCKDFSKEAASGETTQGEELHESRNNFMDKLVSEGTVPTTQAWTSGGSCGSSGSGNNVGNQSGRRRALSSTAPVVFGEEDTPLCEHDIVVAPSNLRFLVKTNMGAEKYCAAEIRERLKEHPTNSWIVRTRPFELDGYIGVISPNEKSKDSGDGSAALRNDLLDLKTAHHVLDYHYHFRLRDCFPYVHQYDAEADLESLKEELIPKEALYEHVKEQLTSDSISFLPEPRDDNDSDLRKLTFRVTSDRVGGPHSWQTPEVEYEIGGAVAEVYGNKYGWKPKMSNYDVHLRADVIGNLVVIGTQLNVHDLSKGRHFARYRNAVTIKTNLAYAMVRLANLRDGDTLLDPFCGSGTLLLEALEMHKGTLRNCLGMDVSRRSAVGARANARAEGYASDQTCRFVCSDARSLRRHVDADGSVDAVVTNLPWGIMTGQNQSVSSLQTLYEVFLRNAWYVLRPGGRVVMLVLRGLQVMRIVRKLSGRFRLLHANVVRTTNNLPCIVVVEKLPTDEVRESIKGQLAHLNNFVSVSPEIYRSIHTEDVDDDFDDGKQQQ
;
A
#
# COMPACT_ATOMS: atom_id res chain seq x y z
N MET A 1 -41.68 10.00 -12.70
CA MET A 1 -40.61 8.98 -12.77
C MET A 1 -40.36 8.50 -14.21
N GLU A 2 -41.34 7.90 -14.91
CA GLU A 2 -41.13 7.33 -16.27
C GLU A 2 -40.73 8.35 -17.36
N GLU A 3 -41.14 9.61 -17.21
CA GLU A 3 -40.80 10.70 -18.14
C GLU A 3 -39.30 11.01 -18.17
N PHE A 4 -38.64 10.94 -17.00
CA PHE A 4 -37.22 11.26 -16.85
C PHE A 4 -36.31 10.03 -16.97
N LEU A 5 -36.89 8.84 -17.07
CA LEU A 5 -36.13 7.60 -17.16
C LEU A 5 -35.39 7.52 -18.50
N VAL A 6 -34.11 7.16 -18.46
CA VAL A 6 -33.29 6.93 -19.66
C VAL A 6 -33.67 5.57 -20.26
N LYS A 7 -34.52 5.57 -21.29
CA LYS A 7 -35.12 4.37 -21.89
C LYS A 7 -34.17 3.53 -22.77
N ASP A 8 -33.02 4.09 -23.14
CA ASP A 8 -32.01 3.41 -23.98
C ASP A 8 -31.17 2.38 -23.20
N LEU A 9 -31.38 2.26 -21.89
CA LEU A 9 -30.72 1.28 -21.03
C LEU A 9 -31.66 0.09 -20.78
N GLU A 10 -31.13 -1.14 -20.89
CA GLU A 10 -31.93 -2.35 -20.64
C GLU A 10 -32.48 -2.42 -19.21
N ILE A 11 -31.71 -1.89 -18.23
CA ILE A 11 -32.13 -1.79 -16.84
C ILE A 11 -32.44 -0.32 -16.52
N PRO A 12 -33.63 -0.03 -15.97
CA PRO A 12 -34.01 1.33 -15.61
C PRO A 12 -33.25 1.78 -14.34
N CYS A 13 -32.07 2.38 -14.52
CA CYS A 13 -31.20 2.78 -13.41
C CYS A 13 -30.69 4.22 -13.48
N THR A 14 -31.09 4.99 -14.48
CA THR A 14 -30.65 6.38 -14.64
C THR A 14 -31.84 7.25 -15.04
N TYR A 15 -31.99 8.37 -14.34
CA TYR A 15 -32.96 9.42 -14.64
C TYR A 15 -32.23 10.68 -15.08
N HIS A 16 -32.79 11.40 -16.05
CA HIS A 16 -32.24 12.63 -16.59
C HIS A 16 -33.34 13.67 -16.75
N ASP A 17 -33.24 14.75 -15.98
CA ASP A 17 -34.09 15.93 -16.10
C ASP A 17 -33.28 17.08 -16.71
N PRO A 18 -33.43 17.36 -18.03
CA PRO A 18 -32.69 18.42 -18.68
C PRO A 18 -33.17 19.83 -18.29
N SER A 19 -34.31 19.94 -17.60
CA SER A 19 -35.01 21.17 -17.21
C SER A 19 -35.06 21.40 -15.70
N PHE A 20 -34.25 20.66 -14.94
CA PHE A 20 -34.26 20.68 -13.48
C PHE A 20 -34.05 22.09 -12.89
N LEU A 21 -33.16 22.89 -13.47
CA LEU A 21 -33.05 24.32 -13.20
C LEU A 21 -33.34 25.14 -14.47
N PRO A 22 -34.03 26.28 -14.35
CA PRO A 22 -34.10 27.27 -15.42
C PRO A 22 -32.69 27.71 -15.83
N LYS A 23 -32.48 27.93 -17.13
CA LYS A 23 -31.16 28.23 -17.67
C LYS A 23 -30.56 29.49 -17.06
N GLU A 24 -31.37 30.54 -16.90
CA GLU A 24 -30.95 31.81 -16.32
C GLU A 24 -30.41 31.62 -14.89
N THR A 25 -31.12 30.83 -14.08
CA THR A 25 -30.72 30.47 -12.73
C THR A 25 -29.46 29.60 -12.72
N ALA A 26 -29.37 28.62 -13.62
CA ALA A 26 -28.20 27.74 -13.72
C ALA A 26 -26.92 28.49 -14.14
N ASP A 27 -27.06 29.47 -15.03
CA ASP A 27 -25.95 30.31 -15.49
C ASP A 27 -25.50 31.29 -14.39
N GLU A 28 -26.43 31.87 -13.63
CA GLU A 28 -26.12 32.66 -12.42
C GLU A 28 -25.38 31.83 -11.37
N TYR A 29 -25.84 30.60 -11.13
CA TYR A 29 -25.23 29.68 -10.19
C TYR A 29 -23.83 29.23 -10.64
N TYR A 30 -23.65 29.02 -11.95
CA TYR A 30 -22.34 28.73 -12.53
C TYR A 30 -21.35 29.86 -12.25
N GLU A 31 -21.69 31.11 -12.57
CA GLU A 31 -20.81 32.27 -12.34
C GLU A 31 -20.53 32.49 -10.85
N THR A 32 -21.54 32.30 -10.00
CA THR A 32 -21.40 32.40 -8.55
C THR A 32 -20.42 31.35 -8.00
N LEU A 33 -20.55 30.07 -8.39
CA LEU A 33 -19.64 29.02 -7.96
C LEU A 33 -18.24 29.17 -8.57
N LYS A 34 -18.15 29.67 -9.80
CA LYS A 34 -16.88 29.95 -10.47
C LYS A 34 -16.09 31.04 -9.75
N MET A 35 -16.77 32.06 -9.23
CA MET A 35 -16.15 33.16 -8.49
C MET A 35 -15.81 32.80 -7.04
N LEU A 36 -16.70 32.08 -6.35
CA LEU A 36 -16.55 31.80 -4.92
C LEU A 36 -15.60 30.64 -4.61
N ILE A 37 -15.36 29.75 -5.57
CA ILE A 37 -14.49 28.58 -5.39
C ILE A 37 -13.13 28.86 -6.06
N PRO A 38 -12.01 28.76 -5.34
CA PRO A 38 -10.67 28.96 -5.91
C PRO A 38 -10.23 27.70 -6.69
N TRP A 39 -10.68 27.60 -7.95
CA TRP A 39 -10.45 26.45 -8.83
C TRP A 39 -8.97 26.28 -9.23
N GLU A 40 -8.20 27.37 -9.24
CA GLU A 40 -6.77 27.38 -9.55
C GLU A 40 -5.89 26.68 -8.50
N LYS A 41 -6.41 26.49 -7.28
CA LYS A 41 -5.73 25.74 -6.19
C LYS A 41 -6.09 24.25 -6.18
N THR A 42 -6.97 23.80 -7.07
CA THR A 42 -7.38 22.40 -7.19
C THR A 42 -6.66 21.75 -8.36
N ALA A 43 -5.49 21.16 -8.11
CA ALA A 43 -4.65 20.53 -9.15
C ALA A 43 -5.25 19.28 -9.82
N LYS A 44 -6.50 18.92 -9.50
CA LYS A 44 -7.27 17.84 -10.14
C LYS A 44 -8.75 18.22 -10.15
N ILE A 45 -9.45 17.85 -11.22
CA ILE A 45 -10.90 17.60 -11.19
C ILE A 45 -11.15 16.73 -9.95
N ASN A 46 -12.15 17.07 -9.12
CA ASN A 46 -12.59 16.44 -7.86
C ASN A 46 -12.16 17.18 -6.58
N ARG A 47 -13.06 18.02 -6.04
CA ARG A 47 -13.02 18.52 -4.65
C ARG A 47 -14.17 17.92 -3.83
N TRP A 48 -13.86 17.30 -2.70
CA TRP A 48 -14.87 16.76 -1.78
C TRP A 48 -15.34 17.81 -0.79
N VAL A 49 -16.65 17.85 -0.56
CA VAL A 49 -17.29 18.74 0.42
C VAL A 49 -18.27 17.92 1.24
N ARG A 50 -18.08 17.93 2.55
CA ARG A 50 -19.08 17.41 3.50
C ARG A 50 -20.11 18.49 3.73
N LEU A 51 -21.39 18.17 3.53
CA LEU A 51 -22.50 19.08 3.78
C LEU A 51 -22.98 18.80 5.21
N TYR A 52 -22.83 19.75 6.13
CA TYR A 52 -23.34 19.59 7.49
C TYR A 52 -24.87 19.53 7.49
N GLN A 53 -25.44 18.77 8.43
CA GLN A 53 -26.88 18.71 8.68
C GLN A 53 -27.38 20.03 9.27
N GLU A 54 -28.49 20.55 8.74
CA GLU A 54 -29.28 21.57 9.43
C GLU A 54 -29.96 20.94 10.65
N ALA A 55 -30.07 21.69 11.74
CA ALA A 55 -30.74 21.25 12.98
C ALA A 55 -32.24 20.92 12.81
N GLY A 56 -32.82 21.15 11.63
CA GLY A 56 -34.23 20.90 11.31
C GLY A 56 -34.56 19.52 10.73
N ASP A 57 -33.56 18.68 10.39
CA ASP A 57 -33.79 17.34 9.82
C ASP A 57 -33.91 16.23 10.90
N LEU A 58 -34.02 16.60 12.18
CA LEU A 58 -34.25 15.67 13.29
C LEU A 58 -35.76 15.43 13.48
N VAL A 59 -36.21 14.22 13.14
CA VAL A 59 -37.40 13.65 13.78
C VAL A 59 -37.05 13.49 15.26
N ASP A 60 -37.84 14.16 16.11
CA ASP A 60 -37.70 14.29 17.57
C ASP A 60 -37.04 13.08 18.27
N GLY A 61 -35.96 13.36 19.01
CA GLY A 61 -35.29 12.35 19.83
C GLY A 61 -34.03 12.83 20.54
N SER A 62 -34.19 13.73 21.51
CA SER A 62 -33.32 13.96 22.69
C SER A 62 -31.78 14.08 22.50
N GLY A 63 -31.32 15.33 22.47
CA GLY A 63 -30.24 15.88 23.32
C GLY A 63 -28.83 15.27 23.26
N ASP A 64 -27.89 16.00 22.65
CA ASP A 64 -26.74 16.55 23.40
C ASP A 64 -26.04 17.65 22.56
N HIS A 65 -25.90 18.85 23.12
CA HIS A 65 -25.23 19.99 22.50
C HIS A 65 -23.75 19.97 22.89
N ASN A 66 -22.87 19.41 22.05
CA ASN A 66 -21.44 19.76 22.04
C ASN A 66 -20.72 19.17 20.81
N ALA A 67 -20.54 19.99 19.76
CA ALA A 67 -19.59 19.70 18.69
C ALA A 67 -18.46 20.75 18.72
N PRO A 68 -17.18 20.36 18.78
CA PRO A 68 -16.07 21.31 18.82
C PRO A 68 -15.85 21.97 17.45
N ALA A 69 -15.72 23.30 17.46
CA ALA A 69 -15.30 24.08 16.30
C ALA A 69 -13.82 23.80 15.97
N TYR A 70 -13.52 23.38 14.74
CA TYR A 70 -12.14 23.24 14.24
C TYR A 70 -11.77 24.45 13.38
N ALA A 71 -10.70 25.14 13.77
CA ALA A 71 -10.12 26.29 13.08
C ALA A 71 -9.11 25.85 12.00
N TYR A 72 -9.18 26.49 10.84
CA TYR A 72 -8.22 26.30 9.74
C TYR A 72 -6.86 26.93 10.11
N LYS A 73 -5.79 26.13 10.19
CA LYS A 73 -4.40 26.64 10.19
C LYS A 73 -3.83 26.48 8.79
N ASP A 74 -3.94 27.56 8.00
CA ASP A 74 -3.01 27.99 6.95
C ASP A 74 -3.58 29.21 6.18
N ALA A 75 -4.07 30.21 6.93
CA ALA A 75 -4.21 31.55 6.38
C ALA A 75 -2.80 32.17 6.26
N PRO A 76 -2.45 32.80 5.12
CA PRO A 76 -1.16 33.46 4.97
C PRO A 76 -1.00 34.54 6.06
N LYS A 77 0.14 34.54 6.74
CA LYS A 77 0.49 35.60 7.69
C LYS A 77 0.54 36.93 6.93
N SER A 78 -0.50 37.75 7.08
CA SER A 78 -0.45 39.15 6.67
C SER A 78 0.59 39.87 7.51
N GLN A 79 1.63 40.39 6.87
CA GLN A 79 2.48 41.40 7.46
C GLN A 79 1.62 42.63 7.80
N LYS A 80 1.68 43.10 9.05
CA LYS A 80 1.66 44.53 9.40
C LYS A 80 2.06 44.72 10.86
N GLY A 81 2.90 45.72 11.08
CA GLY A 81 3.57 46.01 12.34
C GLY A 81 2.72 46.74 13.38
N ASP A 82 3.36 46.83 14.55
CA ASP A 82 3.25 47.73 15.70
C ASP A 82 1.89 48.20 16.28
N GLU A 83 1.83 47.93 17.59
CA GLU A 83 1.41 48.79 18.71
C GLU A 83 -0.05 48.89 19.22
N THR A 84 -0.16 48.55 20.51
CA THR A 84 -0.95 49.17 21.62
C THR A 84 -2.36 48.65 22.04
N SER A 85 -2.35 47.91 23.16
CA SER A 85 -3.18 47.99 24.40
C SER A 85 -4.72 48.17 24.42
N SER A 86 -5.42 47.14 24.96
CA SER A 86 -6.56 47.11 25.94
C SER A 86 -7.90 47.84 25.67
N PRO A 87 -9.04 47.51 26.35
CA PRO A 87 -9.61 46.25 26.85
C PRO A 87 -11.11 46.01 26.42
N LEU A 88 -11.69 44.87 26.81
CA LEU A 88 -13.06 44.32 26.55
C LEU A 88 -14.27 45.31 26.69
N PRO A 89 -15.40 45.05 25.99
CA PRO A 89 -16.58 44.43 26.65
C PRO A 89 -17.32 43.39 25.77
N THR A 90 -17.58 42.19 26.29
CA THR A 90 -18.93 41.64 26.59
C THR A 90 -20.07 42.15 25.70
N ASP A 91 -20.46 41.35 24.71
CA ASP A 91 -21.86 40.92 24.54
C ASP A 91 -21.93 39.67 23.65
N ARG A 92 -22.85 38.77 24.01
CA ARG A 92 -23.14 37.53 23.30
C ARG A 92 -23.88 37.87 22.01
N GLU A 93 -23.27 37.60 20.86
CA GLU A 93 -23.98 37.32 19.63
C GLU A 93 -23.65 35.89 19.16
N ASP A 94 -24.69 35.23 18.67
CA ASP A 94 -24.80 33.80 18.50
C ASP A 94 -23.79 33.18 17.53
N VAL A 95 -23.30 32.01 17.94
CA VAL A 95 -22.43 31.13 17.18
C VAL A 95 -23.23 30.50 16.05
N ASN A 96 -22.94 30.86 14.79
CA ASN A 96 -23.34 30.07 13.63
C ASN A 96 -22.30 30.13 12.50
N THR A 97 -22.02 28.94 11.94
CA THR A 97 -21.28 28.61 10.71
C THR A 97 -19.74 28.61 10.74
N VAL A 98 -19.20 27.40 10.56
CA VAL A 98 -17.81 27.14 10.20
C VAL A 98 -17.60 27.62 8.75
N ASN A 99 -16.73 28.62 8.60
CA ASN A 99 -16.36 29.28 7.34
C ASN A 99 -15.94 28.32 6.21
N GLY A 100 -16.51 28.51 5.00
CA GLY A 100 -15.71 28.35 3.77
C GLY A 100 -16.36 27.83 2.47
N PHE A 101 -17.66 27.55 2.37
CA PHE A 101 -18.27 27.07 1.10
C PHE A 101 -19.61 27.75 0.78
N PRO A 102 -19.98 27.96 -0.51
CA PRO A 102 -21.16 28.75 -0.88
C PRO A 102 -22.48 28.12 -0.42
N GLU A 103 -23.35 28.91 0.21
CA GLU A 103 -24.75 28.59 0.55
C GLU A 103 -25.52 27.96 -0.63
N LEU A 104 -25.15 28.36 -1.84
CA LEU A 104 -25.65 27.83 -3.09
C LEU A 104 -25.52 26.30 -3.23
N VAL A 105 -24.42 25.69 -2.76
CA VAL A 105 -24.25 24.22 -2.83
C VAL A 105 -25.26 23.50 -1.93
N GLN A 106 -25.61 24.09 -0.78
CA GLN A 106 -26.62 23.55 0.12
C GLN A 106 -28.03 23.68 -0.46
N THR A 107 -28.31 24.81 -1.10
CA THR A 107 -29.57 25.04 -1.83
C THR A 107 -29.75 23.97 -2.91
N LEU A 108 -28.70 23.72 -3.71
CA LEU A 108 -28.72 22.71 -4.77
C LEU A 108 -28.86 21.27 -4.24
N ARG A 109 -28.26 20.96 -3.08
CA ARG A 109 -28.49 19.69 -2.37
C ARG A 109 -29.96 19.53 -2.01
N LYS A 110 -30.59 20.55 -1.42
CA LYS A 110 -31.99 20.50 -0.99
C LYS A 110 -32.94 20.27 -2.17
N LEU A 111 -32.75 21.00 -3.26
CA LEU A 111 -33.52 20.81 -4.49
C LEU A 111 -33.36 19.39 -5.06
N CYS A 112 -32.13 18.83 -5.05
CA CYS A 112 -31.90 17.44 -5.46
C CYS A 112 -32.63 16.43 -4.55
N GLN A 113 -32.59 16.67 -3.24
CA GLN A 113 -33.24 15.82 -2.24
C GLN A 113 -34.76 15.81 -2.43
N GLU A 114 -35.37 16.98 -2.59
CA GLU A 114 -36.81 17.13 -2.84
C GLU A 114 -37.22 16.45 -4.14
N TRP A 115 -36.45 16.64 -5.22
CA TRP A 115 -36.68 15.96 -6.49
C TRP A 115 -36.62 14.44 -6.33
N TYR A 116 -35.58 13.92 -5.65
CA TYR A 116 -35.41 12.48 -5.44
C TYR A 116 -36.56 11.86 -4.65
N VAL A 117 -36.97 12.51 -3.56
CA VAL A 117 -38.10 12.08 -2.71
C VAL A 117 -39.43 12.14 -3.47
N SER A 118 -39.65 13.20 -4.27
CA SER A 118 -40.86 13.31 -5.10
C SER A 118 -40.98 12.21 -6.15
N MET A 119 -39.84 11.71 -6.65
CA MET A 119 -39.79 10.61 -7.59
C MET A 119 -39.97 9.24 -6.91
N HIS A 120 -39.60 9.12 -5.63
CA HIS A 120 -39.69 7.86 -4.87
C HIS A 120 -40.53 8.05 -3.59
N PRO A 121 -41.85 8.34 -3.69
CA PRO A 121 -42.69 8.46 -2.52
C PRO A 121 -42.73 7.12 -1.79
N THR A 122 -42.09 7.05 -0.62
CA THR A 122 -42.17 5.91 0.27
C THR A 122 -43.61 5.79 0.74
N GLY A 123 -44.34 4.77 0.28
CA GLY A 123 -45.59 4.38 0.92
C GLY A 123 -45.32 4.09 2.39
N GLU A 124 -46.20 4.55 3.28
CA GLU A 124 -46.11 4.34 4.74
C GLU A 124 -45.92 2.87 5.16
N GLU A 125 -46.09 1.91 4.24
CA GLU A 125 -45.91 0.47 4.46
C GLU A 125 -44.45 -0.04 4.34
N SER A 126 -43.48 0.73 3.82
CA SER A 126 -42.11 0.22 3.58
C SER A 126 -41.13 0.43 4.75
N GLY A 127 -41.43 1.30 5.73
CA GLY A 127 -40.58 1.54 6.91
C GLY A 127 -39.14 2.02 6.62
N THR A 128 -38.81 2.35 5.38
CA THR A 128 -37.48 2.78 4.94
C THR A 128 -37.43 4.29 4.78
N VAL A 129 -36.60 4.97 5.57
CA VAL A 129 -36.34 6.41 5.45
C VAL A 129 -35.65 6.69 4.10
N PRO A 130 -36.08 7.70 3.32
CA PRO A 130 -35.42 8.06 2.08
C PRO A 130 -33.96 8.49 2.34
N PRO A 131 -33.02 8.13 1.45
CA PRO A 131 -31.60 8.40 1.64
C PRO A 131 -31.32 9.92 1.58
N SER A 132 -30.49 10.43 2.49
CA SER A 132 -30.15 11.85 2.59
C SER A 132 -28.82 12.16 1.93
N PHE A 133 -28.82 13.07 0.94
CA PHE A 133 -27.60 13.57 0.31
C PHE A 133 -26.85 14.51 1.26
N ASN A 134 -25.66 14.11 1.69
CA ASN A 134 -24.88 14.85 2.69
C ASN A 134 -23.39 15.00 2.33
N VAL A 135 -22.99 14.55 1.15
CA VAL A 135 -21.67 14.79 0.58
C VAL A 135 -21.82 15.27 -0.85
N CYS A 136 -21.03 16.27 -1.24
CA CYS A 136 -20.94 16.76 -2.60
C CYS A 136 -19.51 16.65 -3.13
N LEU A 137 -19.36 16.15 -4.35
CA LEU A 137 -18.13 16.15 -5.11
C LEU A 137 -18.24 17.19 -6.22
N LEU A 138 -17.29 18.12 -6.26
CA LEU A 138 -17.22 19.23 -7.22
C LEU A 138 -16.21 18.93 -8.31
N ASN A 139 -16.65 19.01 -9.56
CA ASN A 139 -15.82 18.83 -10.74
C ASN A 139 -15.92 20.06 -11.63
N PHE A 140 -14.81 20.75 -11.87
CA PHE A 140 -14.74 21.82 -12.86
C PHE A 140 -13.98 21.35 -14.08
N TYR A 141 -14.63 21.49 -15.23
CA TYR A 141 -14.05 21.30 -16.54
C TYR A 141 -13.90 22.70 -17.15
N GLU A 142 -12.69 23.17 -17.38
CA GLU A 142 -12.39 24.45 -18.02
C GLU A 142 -12.88 24.50 -19.47
N ASP A 143 -12.81 23.36 -20.16
CA ASP A 143 -13.18 23.23 -21.56
C ASP A 143 -13.52 21.77 -21.94
N GLY A 144 -13.72 21.58 -23.25
CA GLY A 144 -13.94 20.31 -23.95
C GLY A 144 -12.77 19.32 -23.94
N GLN A 145 -11.55 19.74 -23.65
CA GLN A 145 -10.35 18.89 -23.67
C GLN A 145 -10.27 17.99 -22.44
N GLN A 146 -10.83 18.43 -21.32
CA GLN A 146 -10.92 17.65 -20.10
C GLN A 146 -12.01 16.59 -20.21
N ARG A 147 -11.68 15.36 -19.80
CA ARG A 147 -12.56 14.18 -19.88
C ARG A 147 -12.51 13.37 -18.58
N ILE A 148 -13.54 12.57 -18.35
CA ILE A 148 -13.47 11.44 -17.41
C ILE A 148 -13.75 10.16 -18.19
N GLY A 149 -12.82 9.21 -18.13
CA GLY A 149 -12.94 7.94 -18.86
C GLY A 149 -14.08 7.08 -18.33
N TRP A 150 -14.35 5.96 -19.00
CA TRP A 150 -15.35 4.98 -18.56
C TRP A 150 -15.06 4.47 -17.15
N HIS A 151 -15.97 4.74 -16.21
CA HIS A 151 -15.87 4.31 -14.82
C HIS A 151 -17.25 4.03 -14.23
N ALA A 152 -17.28 3.36 -13.08
CA ALA A 152 -18.42 3.35 -12.17
C ALA A 152 -17.91 3.89 -10.83
N ASP A 153 -18.77 4.63 -10.13
CA ASP A 153 -18.46 5.12 -8.79
C ASP A 153 -18.43 3.94 -7.81
N ARG A 154 -17.31 3.79 -7.10
CA ARG A 154 -17.12 2.70 -6.12
C ARG A 154 -17.54 3.13 -4.71
N GLU A 155 -18.18 2.22 -3.98
CA GLU A 155 -18.67 2.38 -2.60
C GLU A 155 -17.57 2.38 -1.51
N GLU A 156 -16.29 2.58 -1.86
CA GLU A 156 -15.17 2.51 -0.91
C GLU A 156 -15.21 3.59 0.21
N ILE A 157 -16.28 4.41 0.27
CA ILE A 157 -16.47 5.50 1.25
C ILE A 157 -17.93 5.59 1.78
N GLY A 158 -18.63 4.46 1.95
CA GLY A 158 -19.98 4.37 2.57
C GLY A 158 -21.10 3.98 1.59
N ARG A 159 -22.37 3.95 2.03
CA ARG A 159 -23.54 3.71 1.14
C ARG A 159 -23.71 4.88 0.17
N THR A 160 -22.98 4.87 -0.94
CA THR A 160 -22.93 5.97 -1.92
C THR A 160 -24.06 5.94 -2.94
N THR A 161 -25.17 5.25 -2.67
CA THR A 161 -26.25 5.04 -3.64
C THR A 161 -27.59 5.38 -2.99
N PRO A 162 -28.45 6.21 -3.62
CA PRO A 162 -28.38 6.82 -4.96
C PRO A 162 -27.30 7.93 -5.11
N ILE A 163 -27.00 8.31 -6.37
CA ILE A 163 -26.12 9.46 -6.71
C ILE A 163 -26.93 10.46 -7.54
N ALA A 164 -26.88 11.74 -7.18
CA ALA A 164 -27.47 12.82 -7.96
C ALA A 164 -26.38 13.76 -8.49
N SER A 165 -26.46 14.19 -9.75
CA SER A 165 -25.45 15.02 -10.39
C SER A 165 -26.08 16.21 -11.13
N ILE A 166 -25.76 17.43 -10.74
CA ILE A 166 -26.17 18.65 -11.44
C ILE A 166 -25.02 19.14 -12.33
N SER A 167 -25.34 19.50 -13.56
CA SER A 167 -24.43 20.11 -14.53
C SER A 167 -24.72 21.60 -14.70
N LEU A 168 -23.72 22.46 -14.57
CA LEU A 168 -23.81 23.92 -14.71
C LEU A 168 -22.77 24.41 -15.73
N GLY A 169 -23.12 25.42 -16.53
CA GLY A 169 -22.24 25.98 -17.57
C GLY A 169 -22.31 25.21 -18.90
N ALA A 170 -21.17 24.99 -19.54
CA ALA A 170 -21.10 24.48 -20.90
C ALA A 170 -21.77 23.10 -21.08
N PRO A 171 -22.56 22.91 -22.15
CA PRO A 171 -23.22 21.64 -22.41
C PRO A 171 -22.18 20.56 -22.78
N ARG A 172 -22.33 19.36 -22.22
CA ARG A 172 -21.42 18.22 -22.46
C ARG A 172 -22.18 16.92 -22.59
N GLN A 173 -21.62 15.98 -23.35
CA GLN A 173 -22.13 14.62 -23.40
C GLN A 173 -21.79 13.84 -22.12
N PHE A 174 -22.77 13.08 -21.64
CA PHE A 174 -22.59 12.09 -20.60
C PHE A 174 -23.01 10.73 -21.14
N LEU A 175 -22.03 9.85 -21.29
CA LEU A 175 -22.23 8.55 -21.91
C LEU A 175 -22.41 7.50 -20.82
N VAL A 176 -23.38 6.61 -20.97
CA VAL A 176 -23.63 5.46 -20.10
C VAL A 176 -23.61 4.20 -20.96
N ARG A 177 -22.96 3.13 -20.51
CA ARG A 177 -22.95 1.84 -21.22
C ARG A 177 -22.89 0.66 -20.27
N SER A 178 -23.49 -0.46 -20.66
CA SER A 178 -23.40 -1.72 -19.93
C SER A 178 -21.96 -2.20 -19.82
N GLN A 179 -21.62 -2.79 -18.68
CA GLN A 179 -20.34 -3.47 -18.48
C GLN A 179 -20.24 -4.76 -19.31
N THR A 180 -21.38 -5.40 -19.63
CA THR A 180 -21.43 -6.69 -20.34
C THR A 180 -21.68 -6.54 -21.84
N ASP A 181 -22.64 -5.70 -22.25
CA ASP A 181 -22.95 -5.43 -23.68
C ASP A 181 -22.97 -3.91 -23.97
N GLY A 182 -21.82 -3.26 -23.79
CA GLY A 182 -21.69 -1.83 -24.04
C GLY A 182 -21.79 -1.38 -25.52
N ARG A 183 -22.16 -2.29 -26.45
CA ARG A 183 -22.42 -1.95 -27.86
C ARG A 183 -23.89 -1.63 -28.10
N ARG A 184 -24.80 -2.42 -27.53
CA ARG A 184 -26.26 -2.27 -27.70
C ARG A 184 -26.91 -1.58 -26.52
N ASP A 185 -26.45 -1.88 -25.30
CA ASP A 185 -26.99 -1.32 -24.07
C ASP A 185 -26.15 -0.10 -23.66
N ARG A 186 -26.55 1.07 -24.18
CA ARG A 186 -25.87 2.37 -23.97
C ARG A 186 -26.81 3.55 -24.19
N ALA A 187 -26.56 4.62 -23.46
CA ALA A 187 -27.25 5.90 -23.60
C ALA A 187 -26.25 7.04 -23.73
N THR A 188 -26.66 8.12 -24.41
CA THR A 188 -25.90 9.39 -24.49
C THR A 188 -26.82 10.51 -24.06
N LEU A 189 -26.48 11.15 -22.94
CA LEU A 189 -27.25 12.25 -22.37
C LEU A 189 -26.56 13.57 -22.70
N GLN A 190 -27.30 14.52 -23.27
CA GLN A 190 -26.79 15.88 -23.44
C GLN A 190 -27.07 16.68 -22.17
N LEU A 191 -26.04 16.87 -21.34
CA LEU A 191 -26.17 17.64 -20.10
C LEU A 191 -25.99 19.11 -20.42
N ARG A 192 -27.07 19.88 -20.30
CA ARG A 192 -27.07 21.35 -20.46
C ARG A 192 -26.83 22.01 -19.10
N SER A 193 -26.62 23.33 -19.09
CA SER A 193 -26.64 24.12 -17.85
C SER A 193 -27.99 23.92 -17.17
N GLY A 194 -27.98 23.44 -15.92
CA GLY A 194 -29.16 23.16 -15.12
C GLY A 194 -29.67 21.71 -15.18
N SER A 195 -29.05 20.81 -15.95
CA SER A 195 -29.50 19.41 -16.04
C SER A 195 -29.17 18.60 -14.78
N LEU A 196 -30.11 17.75 -14.36
CA LEU A 196 -29.95 16.78 -13.26
C LEU A 196 -29.90 15.34 -13.82
N VAL A 197 -28.92 14.56 -13.36
CA VAL A 197 -28.84 13.11 -13.59
C VAL A 197 -28.87 12.39 -12.25
N VAL A 198 -29.78 11.44 -12.07
CA VAL A 198 -29.82 10.57 -10.90
C VAL A 198 -29.48 9.15 -11.33
N MET A 199 -28.47 8.55 -10.69
CA MET A 199 -28.03 7.19 -10.91
C MET A 199 -28.38 6.33 -9.69
N GLU A 200 -29.23 5.33 -9.90
CA GLU A 200 -29.61 4.36 -8.88
C GLU A 200 -28.48 3.37 -8.57
N PRO A 201 -28.53 2.64 -7.43
CA PRO A 201 -27.50 1.68 -7.05
C PRO A 201 -27.12 0.69 -8.16
N VAL A 202 -28.10 0.26 -8.95
CA VAL A 202 -27.89 -0.69 -10.05
C VAL A 202 -27.01 -0.11 -11.16
N CYS A 203 -27.04 1.21 -11.39
CA CYS A 203 -26.19 1.88 -12.37
C CYS A 203 -24.70 1.67 -12.06
N GLN A 204 -24.29 1.79 -10.80
CA GLN A 204 -22.88 1.66 -10.40
C GLN A 204 -22.38 0.20 -10.43
N THR A 205 -23.29 -0.77 -10.39
CA THR A 205 -22.93 -2.20 -10.41
C THR A 205 -22.95 -2.81 -11.81
N LYS A 206 -23.78 -2.29 -12.73
CA LYS A 206 -24.00 -2.88 -14.06
C LYS A 206 -23.54 -2.01 -15.22
N TYR A 207 -23.40 -0.70 -15.02
CA TYR A 207 -23.06 0.25 -16.07
C TYR A 207 -21.73 0.96 -15.78
N LEU A 208 -21.15 1.55 -16.81
CA LEU A 208 -20.03 2.48 -16.76
C LEU A 208 -20.50 3.79 -17.40
N HIS A 209 -20.00 4.91 -16.89
CA HIS A 209 -20.28 6.23 -17.42
C HIS A 209 -18.99 7.03 -17.70
N SER A 210 -19.09 8.03 -18.58
CA SER A 210 -17.97 8.87 -18.98
C SER A 210 -18.42 10.25 -19.48
N VAL A 211 -17.52 11.23 -19.39
CA VAL A 211 -17.62 12.52 -20.09
C VAL A 211 -16.51 12.53 -21.14
N PRO A 212 -16.83 12.46 -22.45
CA PRO A 212 -15.85 12.35 -23.52
C PRO A 212 -15.12 13.68 -23.76
N LYS A 213 -14.05 13.67 -24.57
CA LYS A 213 -13.45 14.91 -25.08
C LYS A 213 -14.34 15.47 -26.18
N GLU A 214 -14.61 16.76 -26.11
CA GLU A 214 -15.43 17.54 -27.06
C GLU A 214 -14.67 18.84 -27.40
N PRO A 215 -13.57 18.79 -28.18
CA PRO A 215 -12.66 19.92 -28.45
C PRO A 215 -13.34 21.23 -28.91
N GLU A 216 -14.53 21.13 -29.49
CA GLU A 216 -15.39 22.22 -29.92
C GLU A 216 -16.01 23.03 -28.76
N VAL A 217 -16.03 22.48 -27.54
CA VAL A 217 -16.51 23.17 -26.35
C VAL A 217 -15.38 23.98 -25.75
N THR A 218 -15.45 25.31 -25.86
CA THR A 218 -14.41 26.24 -25.40
C THR A 218 -14.74 26.94 -24.08
N THR A 219 -15.85 26.57 -23.44
CA THR A 219 -16.34 27.17 -22.20
C THR A 219 -16.45 26.13 -21.10
N GLY A 220 -16.34 26.59 -19.84
CA GLY A 220 -16.26 25.70 -18.68
C GLY A 220 -17.60 25.13 -18.22
N ARG A 221 -17.54 23.99 -17.54
CA ARG A 221 -18.65 23.24 -16.94
C ARG A 221 -18.32 22.88 -15.50
N ILE A 222 -19.20 23.19 -14.56
CA ILE A 222 -19.15 22.70 -13.18
C ILE A 222 -20.13 21.54 -13.05
N ASN A 223 -19.72 20.47 -12.38
CA ASN A 223 -20.56 19.34 -12.05
C ASN A 223 -20.54 19.09 -10.54
N LEU A 224 -21.73 19.08 -9.94
CA LEU A 224 -21.98 18.84 -8.53
C LEU A 224 -22.56 17.44 -8.37
N THR A 225 -21.81 16.51 -7.76
CA THR A 225 -22.26 15.14 -7.53
C THR A 225 -22.57 14.92 -6.05
N PHE A 226 -23.86 14.86 -5.73
CA PHE A 226 -24.39 14.60 -4.40
C PHE A 226 -24.49 13.10 -4.11
N ARG A 227 -24.10 12.71 -2.90
CA ARG A 227 -24.05 11.32 -2.42
C ARG A 227 -24.56 11.22 -0.99
N CYS A 228 -25.05 10.04 -0.65
CA CYS A 228 -25.45 9.70 0.72
C CYS A 228 -24.28 9.08 1.49
N LYS A 229 -24.13 9.43 2.76
CA LYS A 229 -23.26 8.75 3.72
C LYS A 229 -23.97 8.72 5.08
N ASP A 230 -24.67 7.65 5.44
CA ASP A 230 -25.37 7.60 6.74
C ASP A 230 -24.37 7.82 7.91
N PHE A 231 -24.55 8.91 8.66
CA PHE A 231 -23.81 9.19 9.90
C PHE A 231 -24.57 8.73 11.17
N SER A 232 -25.80 8.21 11.01
CA SER A 232 -26.78 8.02 12.10
C SER A 232 -26.74 6.67 12.83
N LYS A 233 -25.66 5.89 12.70
CA LYS A 233 -25.32 4.87 13.70
C LYS A 233 -23.98 5.08 14.40
N GLU A 234 -23.26 6.16 14.04
CA GLU A 234 -21.91 6.45 14.54
C GLU A 234 -21.88 7.69 15.45
N ALA A 235 -22.94 8.51 15.50
CA ALA A 235 -22.97 9.75 16.28
C ALA A 235 -23.12 9.57 17.82
N ALA A 236 -23.35 8.36 18.33
CA ALA A 236 -23.35 8.09 19.79
C ALA A 236 -21.96 7.77 20.36
N SER A 237 -20.91 7.72 19.54
CA SER A 237 -19.52 7.60 20.01
C SER A 237 -18.64 8.51 19.17
N GLY A 238 -18.50 9.76 19.61
CA GLY A 238 -17.74 10.77 18.88
C GLY A 238 -16.31 10.34 18.59
N GLU A 239 -16.03 9.96 17.34
CA GLU A 239 -14.70 9.92 16.75
C GLU A 239 -14.80 10.34 15.27
N THR A 240 -14.40 11.57 14.97
CA THR A 240 -14.14 12.03 13.61
C THR A 240 -12.97 11.23 13.01
N THR A 241 -13.11 10.84 11.75
CA THR A 241 -12.21 9.96 10.99
C THR A 241 -10.78 10.50 10.89
N GLN A 242 -9.89 10.04 11.78
CA GLN A 242 -8.42 10.18 11.72
C GLN A 242 -7.77 9.64 10.43
N GLY A 243 -8.51 8.95 9.55
CA GLY A 243 -7.96 8.26 8.38
C GLY A 243 -7.43 9.18 7.28
N GLU A 244 -8.00 10.38 7.13
CA GLU A 244 -7.59 11.34 6.10
C GLU A 244 -6.42 12.22 6.59
N GLU A 245 -6.43 12.67 7.85
CA GLU A 245 -5.29 13.37 8.48
C GLU A 245 -4.04 12.48 8.64
N LEU A 246 -4.22 11.18 8.93
CA LEU A 246 -3.09 10.22 9.02
C LEU A 246 -2.48 9.89 7.64
N HIS A 247 -3.20 10.14 6.54
CA HIS A 247 -2.68 9.95 5.19
C HIS A 247 -1.75 11.10 4.79
N GLU A 248 -2.10 12.34 5.14
CA GLU A 248 -1.26 13.52 4.89
C GLU A 248 -0.11 13.66 5.91
N SER A 249 -0.34 13.31 7.18
CA SER A 249 0.72 13.26 8.21
C SER A 249 1.81 12.22 7.90
N ARG A 250 1.55 11.25 7.01
CA ARG A 250 2.51 10.22 6.59
C ARG A 250 3.58 10.72 5.62
N ASN A 251 3.32 11.80 4.88
CA ASN A 251 4.31 12.40 3.99
C ASN A 251 5.37 13.19 4.80
N ASN A 252 4.97 13.86 5.88
CA ASN A 252 5.88 14.61 6.75
C ASN A 252 6.75 13.73 7.68
N PHE A 253 6.46 12.42 7.77
CA PHE A 253 7.28 11.49 8.55
C PHE A 253 8.61 11.15 7.85
N MET A 254 8.62 11.12 6.51
CA MET A 254 9.84 10.92 5.74
C MET A 254 10.77 12.13 5.84
N ASP A 255 10.22 13.35 5.80
CA ASP A 255 11.00 14.58 5.93
C ASP A 255 11.63 14.73 7.33
N LYS A 256 10.94 14.26 8.38
CA LYS A 256 11.46 14.26 9.76
C LYS A 256 12.60 13.26 9.99
N LEU A 257 12.62 12.14 9.26
CA LEU A 257 13.70 11.15 9.31
C LEU A 257 14.93 11.58 8.51
N VAL A 258 14.76 12.47 7.53
CA VAL A 258 15.85 13.03 6.71
C VAL A 258 16.45 14.28 7.36
N SER A 259 15.66 15.06 8.11
CA SER A 259 16.13 16.30 8.76
C SER A 259 16.92 16.10 10.05
N GLU A 260 16.75 14.97 10.74
CA GLU A 260 17.48 14.66 11.98
C GLU A 260 18.64 13.70 11.68
N GLY A 261 19.72 14.27 11.16
CA GLY A 261 20.99 13.59 10.85
C GLY A 261 21.73 13.08 12.07
N THR A 262 21.19 12.06 12.74
CA THR A 262 21.92 11.25 13.73
C THR A 262 21.59 9.78 13.53
N VAL A 263 22.38 9.14 12.68
CA VAL A 263 22.50 7.68 12.65
C VAL A 263 23.10 7.26 13.99
N PRO A 264 22.41 6.48 14.85
CA PRO A 264 23.08 5.85 15.96
C PRO A 264 23.94 4.73 15.37
N THR A 265 25.25 4.97 15.32
CA THR A 265 26.24 3.92 15.10
C THR A 265 25.96 2.80 16.09
N THR A 266 25.75 1.59 15.58
CA THR A 266 25.74 0.35 16.34
C THR A 266 27.09 0.17 17.03
N GLN A 267 27.26 0.73 18.22
CA GLN A 267 28.32 0.28 19.12
C GLN A 267 27.94 -1.11 19.62
N ALA A 268 28.75 -2.09 19.23
CA ALA A 268 28.78 -3.41 19.79
C ALA A 268 28.75 -3.32 21.33
N TRP A 269 27.77 -3.95 21.95
CA TRP A 269 27.73 -4.12 23.39
C TRP A 269 28.76 -5.20 23.76
N THR A 270 30.03 -4.79 23.88
CA THR A 270 31.00 -5.51 24.70
C THR A 270 30.65 -5.24 26.15
N SER A 271 30.11 -6.25 26.83
CA SER A 271 29.90 -6.26 28.27
C SER A 271 31.25 -6.23 28.99
N GLY A 272 31.72 -5.03 29.35
CA GLY A 272 32.85 -4.79 30.24
C GLY A 272 32.36 -4.31 31.60
N GLY A 273 31.96 -5.23 32.47
CA GLY A 273 31.71 -4.95 33.88
C GLY A 273 32.95 -5.31 34.70
N SER A 274 33.77 -4.32 35.03
CA SER A 274 34.87 -4.42 35.98
C SER A 274 34.32 -4.63 37.39
N CYS A 275 34.71 -5.72 38.06
CA CYS A 275 34.69 -5.86 39.52
C CYS A 275 35.72 -6.91 39.96
N GLY A 276 36.78 -6.46 40.64
CA GLY A 276 37.30 -7.13 41.84
C GLY A 276 38.34 -8.25 41.71
N SER A 277 39.59 -7.87 41.96
CA SER A 277 40.56 -8.57 42.82
C SER A 277 40.95 -10.02 42.52
N SER A 278 42.21 -10.14 42.09
CA SER A 278 43.11 -11.27 42.26
C SER A 278 43.04 -11.93 43.66
N GLY A 279 42.76 -13.23 43.68
CA GLY A 279 42.93 -14.11 44.84
C GLY A 279 43.31 -15.51 44.36
N SER A 280 44.54 -15.91 44.67
CA SER A 280 45.16 -17.20 44.37
C SER A 280 44.43 -18.37 45.04
N GLY A 281 44.31 -19.51 44.36
CA GLY A 281 43.73 -20.73 44.93
C GLY A 281 43.77 -21.95 44.01
N ASN A 282 44.64 -22.89 44.35
CA ASN A 282 44.89 -24.19 43.70
C ASN A 282 43.68 -25.14 43.61
N ASN A 283 43.77 -26.05 42.63
CA ASN A 283 43.32 -27.45 42.59
C ASN A 283 42.00 -27.87 43.28
N VAL A 284 41.17 -28.63 42.54
CA VAL A 284 40.91 -30.07 42.74
C VAL A 284 39.84 -30.50 41.73
N GLY A 285 40.09 -31.61 41.03
CA GLY A 285 39.20 -32.13 39.99
C GLY A 285 37.95 -32.84 40.52
N ASN A 286 36.96 -33.03 39.66
CA ASN A 286 36.44 -34.38 39.41
C ASN A 286 35.56 -34.45 38.16
N GLN A 287 35.51 -35.66 37.63
CA GLN A 287 34.89 -36.11 36.40
C GLN A 287 33.36 -35.93 36.34
N SER A 288 32.85 -35.80 35.11
CA SER A 288 31.70 -36.53 34.52
C SER A 288 30.71 -35.66 33.75
N GLY A 289 30.31 -36.15 32.57
CA GLY A 289 29.16 -35.64 31.81
C GLY A 289 29.51 -34.84 30.56
N ARG A 290 29.84 -35.53 29.46
CA ARG A 290 29.77 -34.96 28.10
C ARG A 290 28.35 -34.48 27.81
N ARG A 291 28.04 -33.22 28.11
CA ARG A 291 26.97 -32.49 27.41
C ARG A 291 27.56 -31.97 26.10
N ARG A 292 27.04 -32.44 24.96
CA ARG A 292 27.27 -31.82 23.66
C ARG A 292 26.90 -30.34 23.78
N ALA A 293 27.89 -29.46 23.76
CA ALA A 293 27.66 -28.04 23.51
C ALA A 293 27.09 -27.92 22.10
N LEU A 294 25.82 -27.52 21.99
CA LEU A 294 25.27 -27.00 20.74
C LEU A 294 26.06 -25.73 20.41
N SER A 295 26.75 -25.71 19.29
CA SER A 295 27.52 -24.55 18.84
C SER A 295 26.59 -23.35 18.68
N SER A 296 26.86 -22.28 19.42
CA SER A 296 26.15 -21.00 19.39
C SER A 296 26.47 -20.20 18.13
N THR A 297 26.01 -20.66 16.97
CA THR A 297 25.96 -19.82 15.77
C THR A 297 24.70 -18.96 15.84
N ALA A 298 24.83 -17.66 15.59
CA ALA A 298 23.69 -16.76 15.53
C ALA A 298 22.69 -17.26 14.46
N PRO A 299 21.37 -17.09 14.66
CA PRO A 299 20.37 -17.55 13.70
C PRO A 299 20.55 -16.80 12.36
N VAL A 300 20.75 -17.54 11.26
CA VAL A 300 20.86 -16.95 9.92
C VAL A 300 19.50 -16.40 9.48
N VAL A 301 19.48 -15.14 9.03
CA VAL A 301 18.28 -14.46 8.52
C VAL A 301 18.52 -14.11 7.05
N PHE A 302 17.60 -14.52 6.17
CA PHE A 302 17.71 -14.24 4.75
C PHE A 302 17.75 -12.73 4.47
N GLY A 303 18.75 -12.28 3.72
CA GLY A 303 18.98 -10.85 3.44
C GLY A 303 19.78 -10.10 4.52
N GLU A 304 20.17 -10.75 5.62
CA GLU A 304 21.13 -10.25 6.60
C GLU A 304 22.40 -11.09 6.50
N GLU A 305 23.34 -10.67 5.66
CA GLU A 305 24.66 -11.31 5.58
C GLU A 305 25.63 -10.63 6.57
N ASP A 306 26.52 -11.40 7.21
CA ASP A 306 27.48 -10.99 8.26
C ASP A 306 28.59 -10.02 7.79
N THR A 307 28.46 -9.42 6.60
CA THR A 307 29.39 -8.39 6.17
C THR A 307 28.77 -7.03 6.50
N PRO A 308 29.38 -6.23 7.40
CA PRO A 308 29.24 -4.80 7.27
C PRO A 308 29.83 -4.50 5.90
N LEU A 309 28.99 -4.35 4.89
CA LEU A 309 29.40 -3.60 3.72
C LEU A 309 29.79 -2.25 4.32
N CYS A 310 31.10 -1.99 4.41
CA CYS A 310 31.58 -0.63 4.42
C CYS A 310 30.96 -0.01 3.18
N GLU A 311 29.83 0.69 3.36
CA GLU A 311 29.13 1.46 2.33
C GLU A 311 30.01 2.62 1.84
N HIS A 312 31.16 2.81 2.47
CA HIS A 312 32.21 3.73 2.09
C HIS A 312 33.31 2.96 1.34
N ASP A 313 33.61 3.42 0.13
CA ASP A 313 34.88 3.20 -0.60
C ASP A 313 34.94 2.19 -1.74
N ILE A 314 33.81 1.86 -2.39
CA ILE A 314 33.87 1.55 -3.83
C ILE A 314 32.99 2.56 -4.56
N VAL A 315 33.62 3.56 -5.18
CA VAL A 315 32.98 4.40 -6.19
C VAL A 315 32.61 3.45 -7.34
N VAL A 316 31.31 3.16 -7.51
CA VAL A 316 30.87 2.42 -8.70
C VAL A 316 31.05 3.35 -9.87
N ALA A 317 32.08 3.10 -10.68
CA ALA A 317 32.15 3.72 -11.98
C ALA A 317 30.88 3.33 -12.76
N PRO A 318 30.04 4.28 -13.20
CA PRO A 318 28.81 3.97 -13.93
C PRO A 318 29.06 3.12 -15.19
N SER A 319 30.28 3.13 -15.72
CA SER A 319 30.76 2.31 -16.83
C SER A 319 30.67 0.80 -16.58
N ASN A 320 30.69 0.35 -15.32
CA ASN A 320 30.74 -1.06 -14.95
C ASN A 320 29.36 -1.63 -14.53
N LEU A 321 28.36 -0.77 -14.31
CA LEU A 321 27.00 -1.21 -14.00
C LEU A 321 26.34 -1.75 -15.28
N ARG A 322 25.98 -3.04 -15.30
CA ARG A 322 25.37 -3.67 -16.50
C ARG A 322 23.86 -3.79 -16.40
N PHE A 323 23.38 -4.29 -15.27
CA PHE A 323 21.95 -4.51 -15.03
C PHE A 323 21.46 -3.75 -13.81
N LEU A 324 20.22 -3.31 -13.91
CA LEU A 324 19.43 -2.84 -12.78
C LEU A 324 18.24 -3.77 -12.55
N VAL A 325 18.06 -4.20 -11.31
CA VAL A 325 16.92 -5.00 -10.90
C VAL A 325 16.03 -4.16 -10.00
N LYS A 326 14.81 -3.88 -10.45
CA LYS A 326 13.79 -3.18 -9.68
C LYS A 326 13.06 -4.16 -8.77
N THR A 327 12.86 -3.79 -7.51
CA THR A 327 12.04 -4.50 -6.52
C THR A 327 11.19 -3.51 -5.70
N ASN A 328 10.50 -3.96 -4.66
CA ASN A 328 9.83 -3.09 -3.71
C ASN A 328 10.87 -2.29 -2.91
N MET A 329 10.64 -0.98 -2.71
CA MET A 329 11.50 -0.20 -1.81
C MET A 329 11.48 -0.77 -0.40
N GLY A 330 12.66 -0.91 0.20
CA GLY A 330 12.87 -1.61 1.46
C GLY A 330 13.09 -3.12 1.32
N ALA A 331 12.80 -3.74 0.17
CA ALA A 331 13.05 -5.16 -0.09
C ALA A 331 14.38 -5.44 -0.80
N GLU A 332 15.24 -4.42 -0.98
CA GLU A 332 16.46 -4.51 -1.80
C GLU A 332 17.41 -5.59 -1.30
N LYS A 333 17.55 -5.74 0.02
CA LYS A 333 18.42 -6.74 0.63
C LYS A 333 18.00 -8.19 0.33
N TYR A 334 16.70 -8.45 0.23
CA TYR A 334 16.18 -9.78 -0.11
C TYR A 334 16.45 -10.11 -1.58
N CYS A 335 16.25 -9.11 -2.45
CA CYS A 335 16.54 -9.27 -3.87
C CYS A 335 18.04 -9.39 -4.13
N ALA A 336 18.87 -8.63 -3.43
CA ALA A 336 20.31 -8.75 -3.52
C ALA A 336 20.81 -10.12 -3.04
N ALA A 337 20.25 -10.66 -1.95
CA ALA A 337 20.57 -12.00 -1.48
C ALA A 337 20.20 -13.08 -2.52
N GLU A 338 19.01 -12.97 -3.13
CA GLU A 338 18.61 -13.88 -4.22
C GLU A 338 19.56 -13.78 -5.43
N ILE A 339 19.93 -12.56 -5.85
CA ILE A 339 20.88 -12.36 -6.96
C ILE A 339 22.24 -12.98 -6.62
N ARG A 340 22.76 -12.77 -5.40
CA ARG A 340 24.04 -13.37 -4.98
C ARG A 340 24.00 -14.90 -4.99
N GLU A 341 22.86 -15.50 -4.63
CA GLU A 341 22.68 -16.95 -4.74
C GLU A 341 22.76 -17.43 -6.18
N ARG A 342 22.10 -16.75 -7.13
CA ARG A 342 22.23 -17.05 -8.57
C ARG A 342 23.66 -16.88 -9.06
N LEU A 343 24.35 -15.83 -8.62
CA LEU A 343 25.73 -15.57 -9.03
C LEU A 343 26.74 -16.61 -8.52
N LYS A 344 26.47 -17.31 -7.41
CA LYS A 344 27.31 -18.44 -6.96
C LYS A 344 27.32 -19.59 -7.98
N GLU A 345 26.29 -19.69 -8.82
CA GLU A 345 26.20 -20.66 -9.91
C GLU A 345 27.05 -20.24 -11.13
N HIS A 346 27.55 -18.99 -11.16
CA HIS A 346 28.42 -18.40 -12.21
C HIS A 346 29.81 -18.01 -11.68
N PRO A 347 30.63 -18.97 -11.19
CA PRO A 347 31.90 -18.68 -10.51
C PRO A 347 32.99 -18.06 -11.40
N THR A 348 32.80 -18.05 -12.72
CA THR A 348 33.76 -17.53 -13.69
C THR A 348 33.77 -16.01 -13.80
N ASN A 349 32.75 -15.33 -13.28
CA ASN A 349 32.63 -13.88 -13.33
C ASN A 349 32.40 -13.32 -11.92
N SER A 350 33.35 -12.55 -11.40
CA SER A 350 33.26 -11.89 -10.09
C SER A 350 32.30 -10.69 -10.12
N TRP A 351 31.02 -10.93 -10.46
CA TRP A 351 29.98 -9.91 -10.45
C TRP A 351 29.76 -9.34 -9.05
N ILE A 352 29.56 -8.04 -8.97
CA ILE A 352 29.33 -7.32 -7.72
C ILE A 352 27.84 -6.94 -7.65
N VAL A 353 27.20 -7.25 -6.53
CA VAL A 353 25.79 -6.91 -6.26
C VAL A 353 25.71 -5.78 -5.26
N ARG A 354 25.17 -4.63 -5.68
CA ARG A 354 25.02 -3.43 -4.85
C ARG A 354 23.55 -3.08 -4.67
N THR A 355 23.08 -3.06 -3.43
CA THR A 355 21.78 -2.49 -3.09
C THR A 355 21.83 -0.98 -3.21
N ARG A 356 20.75 -0.36 -3.71
CA ARG A 356 20.60 1.09 -3.86
C ARG A 356 21.79 1.74 -4.58
N PRO A 357 22.12 1.32 -5.81
CA PRO A 357 23.16 1.98 -6.60
C PRO A 357 22.80 3.47 -6.73
N PHE A 358 23.77 4.36 -6.54
CA PHE A 358 23.56 5.82 -6.59
C PHE A 358 22.53 6.36 -5.57
N GLU A 359 22.30 5.65 -4.46
CA GLU A 359 21.26 5.98 -3.47
C GLU A 359 19.82 5.75 -4.00
N LEU A 360 19.67 5.00 -5.10
CA LEU A 360 18.38 4.71 -5.73
C LEU A 360 17.58 3.63 -4.97
N ASP A 361 16.59 4.05 -4.19
CA ASP A 361 15.69 3.14 -3.48
C ASP A 361 14.90 2.23 -4.44
N GLY A 362 14.69 0.97 -4.02
CA GLY A 362 13.95 -0.03 -4.80
C GLY A 362 14.74 -0.66 -5.95
N TYR A 363 16.05 -0.39 -6.06
CA TYR A 363 16.90 -0.93 -7.11
C TYR A 363 18.15 -1.65 -6.58
N ILE A 364 18.59 -2.64 -7.35
CA ILE A 364 19.82 -3.39 -7.12
C ILE A 364 20.65 -3.31 -8.41
N GLY A 365 21.91 -2.92 -8.28
CA GLY A 365 22.87 -2.91 -9.37
C GLY A 365 23.66 -4.21 -9.43
N VAL A 366 23.78 -4.76 -10.64
CA VAL A 366 24.65 -5.90 -10.95
C VAL A 366 25.80 -5.39 -11.83
N ILE A 367 26.99 -5.41 -11.27
CA ILE A 367 28.18 -4.70 -11.77
C ILE A 367 29.19 -5.73 -12.28
N SER A 368 29.67 -5.51 -13.51
CA SER A 368 30.75 -6.30 -14.09
C SER A 368 32.10 -5.87 -13.49
N PRO A 369 32.98 -6.82 -13.12
CA PRO A 369 34.31 -6.51 -12.60
C PRO A 369 35.27 -5.96 -13.68
N ASN A 370 35.06 -6.35 -14.95
CA ASN A 370 35.89 -5.90 -16.07
C ASN A 370 35.25 -4.70 -16.77
N GLU A 371 36.01 -3.62 -16.96
CA GLU A 371 35.62 -2.47 -17.77
C GLU A 371 35.33 -2.94 -19.20
N LYS A 372 34.07 -2.83 -19.63
CA LYS A 372 33.57 -2.93 -21.01
C LYS A 372 34.48 -3.69 -22.00
N SER A 373 34.79 -4.96 -21.77
CA SER A 373 34.89 -5.87 -22.92
C SER A 373 33.45 -6.24 -23.26
N LYS A 374 32.89 -5.56 -24.27
CA LYS A 374 31.61 -5.97 -24.88
C LYS A 374 31.67 -7.40 -25.44
N ASP A 375 32.84 -8.02 -25.46
CA ASP A 375 33.10 -9.40 -25.81
C ASP A 375 33.37 -10.27 -24.59
N SER A 376 32.37 -11.05 -24.20
CA SER A 376 32.48 -12.48 -23.87
C SER A 376 31.06 -13.06 -23.84
N GLY A 377 30.54 -13.35 -25.03
CA GLY A 377 29.12 -13.58 -25.34
C GLY A 377 28.39 -14.76 -24.66
N ASP A 378 28.98 -15.41 -23.65
CA ASP A 378 28.36 -16.56 -22.97
C ASP A 378 27.89 -16.21 -21.54
N GLY A 379 28.71 -15.48 -20.77
CA GLY A 379 28.41 -15.20 -19.35
C GLY A 379 27.32 -14.16 -19.09
N SER A 380 27.23 -13.11 -19.91
CA SER A 380 26.23 -12.04 -19.74
C SER A 380 24.82 -12.48 -20.16
N ALA A 381 24.73 -13.37 -21.16
CA ALA A 381 23.46 -13.90 -21.63
C ALA A 381 22.87 -14.91 -20.63
N ALA A 382 23.71 -15.80 -20.09
CA ALA A 382 23.31 -16.74 -19.04
C ALA A 382 22.84 -16.00 -17.78
N LEU A 383 23.60 -15.01 -17.31
CA LEU A 383 23.21 -14.19 -16.17
C LEU A 383 21.90 -13.43 -16.42
N ARG A 384 21.70 -12.87 -17.61
CA ARG A 384 20.45 -12.20 -17.96
C ARG A 384 19.24 -13.12 -17.78
N ASN A 385 19.33 -14.38 -18.22
CA ASN A 385 18.24 -15.34 -18.05
C ASN A 385 17.97 -15.63 -16.57
N ASP A 386 19.02 -15.80 -15.76
CA ASP A 386 18.87 -16.02 -14.33
C ASP A 386 18.24 -14.82 -13.59
N LEU A 387 18.59 -13.60 -14.01
CA LEU A 387 17.97 -12.39 -13.47
C LEU A 387 16.47 -12.32 -13.83
N LEU A 388 16.08 -12.80 -15.01
CA LEU A 388 14.68 -12.83 -15.44
C LEU A 388 13.84 -13.88 -14.68
N ASP A 389 14.49 -14.83 -14.01
CA ASP A 389 13.84 -15.85 -13.17
C ASP A 389 13.77 -15.47 -11.68
N LEU A 390 14.23 -14.26 -11.31
CA LEU A 390 14.18 -13.76 -9.94
C LEU A 390 12.74 -13.66 -9.41
N LYS A 391 12.52 -14.19 -8.21
CA LYS A 391 11.21 -14.21 -7.56
C LYS A 391 10.97 -12.96 -6.72
N THR A 392 12.00 -12.27 -6.25
CA THR A 392 11.87 -11.00 -5.48
C THR A 392 11.78 -9.74 -6.36
N ALA A 393 12.06 -9.85 -7.67
CA ALA A 393 12.12 -8.72 -8.59
C ALA A 393 10.74 -8.34 -9.19
N HIS A 394 10.63 -7.11 -9.67
CA HIS A 394 9.57 -6.62 -10.54
C HIS A 394 10.03 -6.56 -12.00
N HIS A 395 11.17 -5.92 -12.23
CA HIS A 395 11.70 -5.69 -13.56
C HIS A 395 13.23 -5.81 -13.57
N VAL A 396 13.77 -6.32 -14.67
CA VAL A 396 15.20 -6.34 -14.95
C VAL A 396 15.44 -5.40 -16.12
N LEU A 397 16.42 -4.52 -15.99
CA LEU A 397 16.78 -3.53 -16.98
C LEU A 397 18.24 -3.72 -17.39
N ASP A 398 18.50 -3.59 -18.69
CA ASP A 398 19.81 -3.15 -19.17
C ASP A 398 19.97 -1.69 -18.77
N TYR A 399 20.97 -1.38 -17.95
CA TYR A 399 21.24 -0.03 -17.50
C TYR A 399 21.85 0.82 -18.62
N HIS A 400 21.34 2.04 -18.80
CA HIS A 400 21.89 3.00 -19.76
C HIS A 400 22.38 4.26 -19.10
N TYR A 401 21.55 4.85 -18.23
CA TYR A 401 21.84 6.18 -17.70
C TYR A 401 21.11 6.47 -16.39
N HIS A 402 21.65 7.40 -15.61
CA HIS A 402 20.96 8.04 -14.50
C HIS A 402 21.43 9.49 -14.38
N PHE A 403 20.59 10.35 -13.81
CA PHE A 403 20.92 11.75 -13.53
C PHE A 403 20.04 12.28 -12.41
N ARG A 404 20.49 13.32 -11.73
CA ARG A 404 19.68 14.03 -10.73
C ARG A 404 18.88 15.13 -11.41
N LEU A 405 17.71 15.48 -10.86
CA LEU A 405 16.85 16.50 -11.46
C LEU A 405 17.55 17.85 -11.63
N ARG A 406 18.42 18.23 -10.68
CA ARG A 406 19.28 19.43 -10.81
C ARG A 406 20.16 19.44 -12.06
N ASP A 407 20.49 18.28 -12.63
CA ASP A 407 21.27 18.20 -13.87
C ASP A 407 20.46 18.75 -15.06
N CYS A 408 19.14 18.90 -14.91
CA CYS A 408 18.26 19.55 -15.88
C CYS A 408 18.17 21.08 -15.73
N PHE A 409 18.77 21.68 -14.69
CA PHE A 409 18.77 23.15 -14.49
C PHE A 409 19.23 23.95 -15.70
N PRO A 410 20.28 23.56 -16.45
CA PRO A 410 20.73 24.32 -17.62
C PRO A 410 19.64 24.52 -18.71
N TYR A 411 18.63 23.66 -18.76
CA TYR A 411 17.56 23.71 -19.76
C TYR A 411 16.37 24.56 -19.32
N VAL A 412 16.31 24.98 -18.06
CA VAL A 412 15.17 25.74 -17.52
C VAL A 412 15.09 27.14 -18.13
N HIS A 413 16.22 27.78 -18.42
CA HIS A 413 16.27 29.09 -19.06
C HIS A 413 15.57 29.16 -20.42
N GLN A 414 15.40 28.02 -21.10
CA GLN A 414 14.66 27.96 -22.36
C GLN A 414 13.16 28.20 -22.17
N TYR A 415 12.67 28.06 -20.94
CA TYR A 415 11.26 28.15 -20.56
C TYR A 415 10.99 29.25 -19.53
N ASP A 416 12.00 29.63 -18.74
CA ASP A 416 11.98 30.77 -17.82
C ASP A 416 13.31 31.54 -17.89
N ALA A 417 13.34 32.58 -18.73
CA ALA A 417 14.53 33.39 -18.96
C ALA A 417 14.97 34.21 -17.73
N GLU A 418 14.08 34.39 -16.73
CA GLU A 418 14.36 35.15 -15.50
C GLU A 418 14.75 34.24 -14.32
N ALA A 419 14.68 32.91 -14.49
CA ALA A 419 15.03 31.96 -13.45
C ALA A 419 16.52 32.04 -13.04
N ASP A 420 16.80 32.29 -11.77
CA ASP A 420 18.15 32.19 -11.21
C ASP A 420 18.51 30.72 -10.93
N LEU A 421 19.39 30.13 -11.74
CA LEU A 421 19.79 28.72 -11.64
C LEU A 421 20.50 28.39 -10.32
N GLU A 422 21.14 29.35 -9.66
CA GLU A 422 21.84 29.11 -8.39
C GLU A 422 20.86 28.98 -7.21
N SER A 423 19.65 29.53 -7.34
CA SER A 423 18.59 29.46 -6.32
C SER A 423 17.37 28.63 -6.73
N LEU A 424 17.37 28.07 -7.95
CA LEU A 424 16.27 27.26 -8.47
C LEU A 424 16.06 25.99 -7.63
N LYS A 425 14.81 25.76 -7.23
CA LYS A 425 14.42 24.54 -6.52
C LYS A 425 14.06 23.44 -7.51
N GLU A 426 14.41 22.20 -7.18
CA GLU A 426 14.05 21.03 -8.00
C GLU A 426 12.53 20.88 -8.22
N GLU A 427 11.70 21.44 -7.34
CA GLU A 427 10.23 21.47 -7.42
C GLU A 427 9.71 22.30 -8.60
N LEU A 428 10.51 23.27 -9.06
CA LEU A 428 10.16 24.23 -10.09
C LEU A 428 10.70 23.84 -11.46
N ILE A 429 11.38 22.69 -11.58
CA ILE A 429 11.87 22.23 -12.87
C ILE A 429 10.67 21.91 -13.78
N PRO A 430 10.55 22.55 -14.96
CA PRO A 430 9.54 22.19 -15.94
C PRO A 430 9.83 20.79 -16.50
N LYS A 431 8.78 20.02 -16.79
CA LYS A 431 8.92 18.65 -17.31
C LYS A 431 9.70 18.61 -18.63
N GLU A 432 9.58 19.67 -19.43
CA GLU A 432 10.25 19.88 -20.71
C GLU A 432 11.79 19.91 -20.57
N ALA A 433 12.31 20.21 -19.37
CA ALA A 433 13.75 20.11 -19.11
C ALA A 433 14.26 18.65 -19.16
N LEU A 434 13.40 17.65 -18.88
CA LEU A 434 13.74 16.24 -19.06
C LEU A 434 13.96 15.90 -20.53
N TYR A 435 13.11 16.45 -21.41
CA TYR A 435 13.21 16.27 -22.85
C TYR A 435 14.57 16.78 -23.36
N GLU A 436 14.90 18.03 -23.02
CA GLU A 436 16.16 18.65 -23.49
C GLU A 436 17.40 17.94 -22.94
N HIS A 437 17.40 17.58 -21.65
CA HIS A 437 18.50 16.82 -21.04
C HIS A 437 18.73 15.49 -21.77
N VAL A 438 17.68 14.67 -21.91
CA VAL A 438 17.81 13.36 -22.56
C VAL A 438 18.17 13.50 -24.03
N LYS A 439 17.61 14.48 -24.73
CA LYS A 439 17.94 14.78 -26.13
C LYS A 439 19.40 15.14 -26.30
N GLU A 440 19.96 15.99 -25.43
CA GLU A 440 21.39 16.34 -25.48
C GLU A 440 22.27 15.09 -25.27
N GLN A 441 21.96 14.28 -24.25
CA GLN A 441 22.73 13.05 -23.98
C GLN A 441 22.68 12.04 -25.13
N LEU A 442 21.54 11.94 -25.83
CA LEU A 442 21.40 11.09 -27.02
C LEU A 442 22.14 11.68 -28.24
N THR A 443 22.13 13.00 -28.38
CA THR A 443 22.76 13.69 -29.53
C THR A 443 24.28 13.69 -29.42
N SER A 444 24.82 13.80 -28.20
CA SER A 444 26.25 13.71 -27.91
C SER A 444 26.79 12.28 -27.93
N ASP A 445 25.93 11.28 -28.23
CA ASP A 445 26.21 9.84 -28.11
C ASP A 445 26.75 9.44 -26.71
N SER A 446 26.44 10.24 -25.68
CA SER A 446 26.81 9.94 -24.28
C SER A 446 25.97 8.81 -23.69
N ILE A 447 24.75 8.62 -24.21
CA ILE A 447 23.89 7.48 -23.91
C ILE A 447 23.40 6.83 -25.21
N SER A 448 23.18 5.51 -25.18
CA SER A 448 22.65 4.78 -26.32
C SER A 448 21.64 3.73 -25.88
N PHE A 449 20.53 3.64 -26.59
CA PHE A 449 19.45 2.66 -26.37
C PHE A 449 19.40 1.59 -27.47
N LEU A 450 20.39 1.57 -28.37
CA LEU A 450 20.47 0.55 -29.41
C LEU A 450 20.60 -0.84 -28.78
N PRO A 451 19.77 -1.82 -29.20
CA PRO A 451 19.97 -3.21 -28.82
C PRO A 451 21.34 -3.71 -29.30
N GLU A 452 21.92 -4.66 -28.58
CA GLU A 452 23.09 -5.38 -29.09
C GLU A 452 22.70 -6.13 -30.37
N PRO A 453 23.55 -6.13 -31.41
CA PRO A 453 23.27 -6.80 -32.67
C PRO A 453 23.07 -8.30 -32.42
N ARG A 454 21.92 -8.82 -32.86
CA ARG A 454 21.58 -10.24 -32.67
C ARG A 454 22.19 -11.15 -33.74
N ASP A 455 22.66 -10.58 -34.85
CA ASP A 455 23.41 -11.20 -35.95
C ASP A 455 24.05 -10.08 -36.82
N ASP A 456 25.03 -10.39 -37.67
CA ASP A 456 25.82 -9.45 -38.51
C ASP A 456 25.03 -8.58 -39.52
N ASN A 457 23.70 -8.60 -39.49
CA ASN A 457 22.84 -7.77 -40.32
C ASN A 457 22.41 -6.48 -39.59
N ASP A 458 23.24 -5.45 -39.71
CA ASP A 458 23.01 -4.07 -39.27
C ASP A 458 21.75 -3.41 -39.91
N SER A 459 21.08 -4.10 -40.85
CA SER A 459 19.82 -3.67 -41.46
C SER A 459 18.62 -3.76 -40.51
N ASP A 460 18.66 -4.65 -39.51
CA ASP A 460 17.50 -4.92 -38.61
C ASP A 460 17.37 -3.93 -37.45
N LEU A 461 18.40 -3.11 -37.20
CA LEU A 461 18.35 -2.02 -36.20
C LEU A 461 17.63 -0.76 -36.72
N ARG A 462 17.34 -0.71 -38.03
CA ARG A 462 16.66 0.40 -38.70
C ARG A 462 15.14 0.19 -38.65
N LYS A 463 14.41 1.21 -38.18
CA LYS A 463 12.94 1.25 -38.05
C LYS A 463 12.32 0.43 -36.91
N LEU A 464 13.02 0.26 -35.79
CA LEU A 464 12.42 -0.33 -34.59
C LEU A 464 11.31 0.55 -34.02
N THR A 465 10.37 -0.08 -33.33
CA THR A 465 9.34 0.61 -32.56
C THR A 465 9.64 0.53 -31.07
N PHE A 466 9.29 1.58 -30.33
CA PHE A 466 9.62 1.63 -28.90
C PHE A 466 8.45 2.11 -28.05
N ARG A 467 8.50 1.78 -26.77
CA ARG A 467 7.60 2.30 -25.74
C ARG A 467 8.42 2.81 -24.56
N VAL A 468 8.00 3.94 -23.99
CA VAL A 468 8.49 4.40 -22.68
C VAL A 468 7.45 4.07 -21.62
N THR A 469 7.90 3.59 -20.47
CA THR A 469 7.08 3.54 -19.26
C THR A 469 7.84 4.14 -18.08
N SER A 470 7.12 4.74 -17.15
CA SER A 470 7.73 5.26 -15.92
C SER A 470 6.99 4.77 -14.68
N ASP A 471 7.70 4.80 -13.56
CA ASP A 471 7.13 4.82 -12.22
C ASP A 471 7.73 6.02 -11.49
N ARG A 472 6.93 6.61 -10.60
CA ARG A 472 7.35 7.78 -9.85
C ARG A 472 7.09 7.58 -8.38
N VAL A 473 8.11 7.87 -7.59
CA VAL A 473 8.07 7.67 -6.16
C VAL A 473 8.71 8.84 -5.45
N GLY A 474 7.89 9.58 -4.71
CA GLY A 474 8.36 10.77 -4.00
C GLY A 474 8.90 11.80 -4.98
N GLY A 475 9.61 12.78 -4.44
CA GLY A 475 10.28 13.80 -5.23
C GLY A 475 9.65 15.19 -5.11
N PRO A 476 10.43 16.23 -5.40
CA PRO A 476 10.00 17.62 -5.30
C PRO A 476 9.02 18.03 -6.41
N HIS A 477 8.95 17.27 -7.50
CA HIS A 477 8.22 17.66 -8.71
C HIS A 477 6.73 17.27 -8.68
N SER A 478 5.90 18.09 -9.32
CA SER A 478 4.44 17.89 -9.44
C SER A 478 4.01 17.03 -10.64
N TRP A 479 4.97 16.57 -11.46
CA TRP A 479 4.73 15.85 -12.71
C TRP A 479 3.88 14.60 -12.53
N GLN A 480 3.15 14.20 -13.57
CA GLN A 480 2.45 12.93 -13.67
C GLN A 480 3.27 11.90 -14.46
N THR A 481 3.01 10.62 -14.22
CA THR A 481 3.70 9.50 -14.91
C THR A 481 3.61 9.61 -16.45
N PRO A 482 2.44 9.93 -17.06
CA PRO A 482 2.35 10.09 -18.51
C PRO A 482 3.18 11.24 -19.06
N GLU A 483 3.47 12.26 -18.24
CA GLU A 483 4.29 13.41 -18.66
C GLU A 483 5.75 13.00 -18.77
N VAL A 484 6.30 12.30 -17.78
CA VAL A 484 7.66 11.74 -17.86
C VAL A 484 7.80 10.80 -19.06
N GLU A 485 6.79 9.94 -19.31
CA GLU A 485 6.77 9.05 -20.48
C GLU A 485 6.75 9.82 -21.80
N TYR A 486 6.00 10.93 -21.84
CA TYR A 486 5.88 11.79 -23.01
C TYR A 486 7.19 12.54 -23.31
N GLU A 487 7.79 13.19 -22.33
CA GLU A 487 9.02 13.98 -22.52
C GLU A 487 10.20 13.10 -22.93
N ILE A 488 10.44 12.01 -22.21
CA ILE A 488 11.53 11.08 -22.54
C ILE A 488 11.24 10.36 -23.86
N GLY A 489 9.98 10.01 -24.12
CA GLY A 489 9.56 9.42 -25.38
C GLY A 489 9.72 10.35 -26.57
N GLY A 490 9.46 11.64 -26.38
CA GLY A 490 9.68 12.70 -27.35
C GLY A 490 11.15 12.80 -27.74
N ALA A 491 12.05 12.86 -26.75
CA ALA A 491 13.50 12.98 -27.00
C ALA A 491 14.03 11.80 -27.83
N VAL A 492 13.59 10.57 -27.49
CA VAL A 492 13.94 9.37 -28.24
C VAL A 492 13.33 9.40 -29.65
N ALA A 493 12.06 9.79 -29.79
CA ALA A 493 11.38 9.87 -31.08
C ALA A 493 12.07 10.87 -32.01
N GLU A 494 12.53 12.02 -31.51
CA GLU A 494 13.24 13.01 -32.33
C GLU A 494 14.61 12.47 -32.76
N VAL A 495 15.46 12.08 -31.81
CA VAL A 495 16.85 11.69 -32.14
C VAL A 495 16.89 10.37 -32.92
N TYR A 496 16.20 9.33 -32.44
CA TYR A 496 16.26 8.00 -33.06
C TYR A 496 15.29 7.88 -34.24
N GLY A 497 14.22 8.69 -34.28
CA GLY A 497 13.38 8.82 -35.47
C GLY A 497 14.17 9.42 -36.64
N ASN A 498 14.97 10.45 -36.40
CA ASN A 498 15.82 11.06 -37.41
C ASN A 498 17.03 10.17 -37.80
N LYS A 499 17.72 9.57 -36.82
CA LYS A 499 18.95 8.78 -37.05
C LYS A 499 18.65 7.36 -37.58
N TYR A 500 17.59 6.71 -37.10
CA TYR A 500 17.32 5.28 -37.35
C TYR A 500 15.88 4.98 -37.82
N GLY A 501 15.01 5.98 -37.91
CA GLY A 501 13.61 5.79 -38.29
C GLY A 501 12.73 5.15 -37.21
N TRP A 502 13.12 5.24 -35.93
CA TRP A 502 12.34 4.66 -34.84
C TRP A 502 11.00 5.35 -34.65
N LYS A 503 9.98 4.60 -34.19
CA LYS A 503 8.64 5.14 -33.94
C LYS A 503 8.05 4.70 -32.60
N PRO A 504 7.37 5.59 -31.86
CA PRO A 504 6.68 5.21 -30.63
C PRO A 504 5.47 4.29 -30.94
N LYS A 505 5.28 3.24 -30.13
CA LYS A 505 4.19 2.28 -30.26
C LYS A 505 3.80 1.71 -28.89
N MET A 506 2.53 1.84 -28.51
CA MET A 506 2.08 1.46 -27.16
C MET A 506 1.91 -0.05 -26.95
N SER A 507 1.77 -0.81 -28.04
CA SER A 507 1.58 -2.27 -28.02
C SER A 507 2.39 -2.93 -29.14
N ASN A 508 2.86 -4.16 -28.96
CA ASN A 508 3.71 -4.87 -29.92
C ASN A 508 4.91 -4.01 -30.37
N TYR A 509 5.59 -3.40 -29.40
CA TYR A 509 6.83 -2.63 -29.60
C TYR A 509 8.05 -3.56 -29.57
N ASP A 510 9.16 -3.11 -30.15
CA ASP A 510 10.40 -3.88 -30.20
C ASP A 510 11.32 -3.56 -29.01
N VAL A 511 11.33 -2.31 -28.56
CA VAL A 511 12.15 -1.83 -27.44
C VAL A 511 11.28 -1.25 -26.33
N HIS A 512 11.46 -1.73 -25.10
CA HIS A 512 10.81 -1.19 -23.91
C HIS A 512 11.80 -0.36 -23.10
N LEU A 513 11.66 0.96 -23.14
CA LEU A 513 12.42 1.86 -22.29
C LEU A 513 11.67 2.09 -20.97
N ARG A 514 12.38 1.97 -19.86
CA ARG A 514 11.88 2.30 -18.54
C ARG A 514 12.65 3.49 -18.00
N ALA A 515 11.92 4.54 -17.64
CA ALA A 515 12.48 5.76 -17.10
C ALA A 515 11.77 6.11 -15.78
N ASP A 516 12.34 5.67 -14.66
CA ASP A 516 11.71 5.86 -13.35
C ASP A 516 12.28 7.10 -12.65
N VAL A 517 11.42 7.84 -11.95
CA VAL A 517 11.80 9.03 -11.16
C VAL A 517 11.58 8.74 -9.68
N ILE A 518 12.65 8.61 -8.94
CA ILE A 518 12.65 8.23 -7.52
C ILE A 518 13.29 9.36 -6.72
N GLY A 519 12.48 10.10 -5.96
CA GLY A 519 12.93 11.31 -5.29
C GLY A 519 13.38 12.35 -6.33
N ASN A 520 14.66 12.69 -6.31
CA ASN A 520 15.28 13.57 -7.29
C ASN A 520 16.20 12.83 -8.27
N LEU A 521 16.17 11.50 -8.30
CA LEU A 521 17.00 10.68 -9.18
C LEU A 521 16.15 10.10 -10.30
N VAL A 522 16.61 10.27 -11.53
CA VAL A 522 16.03 9.66 -12.73
C VAL A 522 16.93 8.53 -13.17
N VAL A 523 16.35 7.36 -13.48
CA VAL A 523 17.08 6.21 -14.01
C VAL A 523 16.44 5.74 -15.31
N ILE A 524 17.26 5.48 -16.32
CA ILE A 524 16.82 5.04 -17.65
C ILE A 524 17.52 3.73 -18.02
N GLY A 525 16.73 2.75 -18.44
CA GLY A 525 17.21 1.45 -18.91
C GLY A 525 16.25 0.77 -19.88
N THR A 526 16.74 -0.21 -20.63
CA THR A 526 15.87 -1.08 -21.45
C THR A 526 15.32 -2.19 -20.58
N GLN A 527 14.00 -2.24 -20.40
CA GLN A 527 13.34 -3.30 -19.64
C GLN A 527 13.36 -4.61 -20.44
N LEU A 528 13.87 -5.67 -19.81
CA LEU A 528 14.12 -6.96 -20.46
C LEU A 528 12.92 -7.91 -20.37
N ASN A 529 12.18 -7.85 -19.25
CA ASN A 529 10.94 -8.62 -19.07
C ASN A 529 9.73 -7.84 -19.58
N VAL A 530 8.82 -8.50 -20.30
CA VAL A 530 7.59 -7.87 -20.82
C VAL A 530 6.57 -7.59 -19.71
N HIS A 531 6.49 -8.51 -18.73
CA HIS A 531 5.54 -8.43 -17.62
C HIS A 531 6.29 -8.37 -16.29
N ASP A 532 5.71 -7.67 -15.32
CA ASP A 532 6.16 -7.66 -13.92
C ASP A 532 6.35 -9.11 -13.41
N LEU A 533 7.56 -9.45 -12.97
CA LEU A 533 7.94 -10.81 -12.55
C LEU A 533 7.17 -11.29 -11.30
N SER A 534 6.52 -10.38 -10.58
CA SER A 534 5.61 -10.70 -9.47
C SER A 534 4.17 -11.01 -9.93
N LYS A 535 3.88 -10.99 -11.23
CA LYS A 535 2.54 -11.29 -11.76
C LYS A 535 2.53 -12.62 -12.48
N GLY A 536 1.40 -13.33 -12.37
CA GLY A 536 1.14 -14.52 -13.16
C GLY A 536 1.90 -15.79 -12.75
N ARG A 537 2.59 -15.80 -11.60
CA ARG A 537 3.28 -17.00 -11.09
C ARG A 537 2.33 -18.15 -10.77
N HIS A 538 1.23 -17.84 -10.11
CA HIS A 538 0.19 -18.80 -9.77
C HIS A 538 -1.10 -18.50 -10.50
N PHE A 539 -1.75 -19.56 -10.99
CA PHE A 539 -3.09 -19.55 -11.51
C PHE A 539 -4.11 -19.36 -10.37
N ALA A 540 -4.56 -18.12 -10.21
CA ALA A 540 -5.53 -17.76 -9.20
C ALA A 540 -6.95 -17.72 -9.79
N ARG A 541 -7.75 -18.77 -9.58
CA ARG A 541 -9.20 -18.77 -9.83
C ARG A 541 -9.94 -17.84 -8.88
N TYR A 542 -9.40 -17.68 -7.67
CA TYR A 542 -9.92 -16.79 -6.66
C TYR A 542 -8.85 -15.80 -6.23
N ARG A 543 -9.21 -14.52 -6.21
CA ARG A 543 -8.42 -13.46 -5.59
C ARG A 543 -9.30 -12.74 -4.58
N ASN A 544 -8.73 -12.48 -3.41
CA ASN A 544 -9.35 -11.56 -2.47
C ASN A 544 -9.01 -10.12 -2.90
N ALA A 545 -9.78 -9.14 -2.44
CA ALA A 545 -9.51 -7.71 -2.67
C ALA A 545 -8.11 -7.31 -2.17
N VAL A 546 -7.61 -8.00 -1.14
CA VAL A 546 -6.28 -7.80 -0.56
C VAL A 546 -5.48 -9.10 -0.64
N THR A 547 -4.88 -9.35 -1.79
CA THR A 547 -3.92 -10.45 -1.99
C THR A 547 -2.50 -9.89 -1.97
N ILE A 548 -1.61 -10.50 -1.18
CA ILE A 548 -0.19 -10.15 -1.14
C ILE A 548 0.45 -10.39 -2.51
N LYS A 549 1.36 -9.50 -2.95
CA LYS A 549 2.15 -9.75 -4.15
C LYS A 549 3.09 -10.92 -3.92
N THR A 550 3.28 -11.74 -4.96
CA THR A 550 4.05 -12.97 -4.87
C THR A 550 5.51 -12.72 -4.52
N ASN A 551 6.14 -11.66 -5.04
CA ASN A 551 7.52 -11.34 -4.74
C ASN A 551 7.80 -11.10 -3.24
N LEU A 552 6.88 -10.40 -2.56
CA LEU A 552 6.93 -10.21 -1.11
C LEU A 552 6.62 -11.51 -0.35
N ALA A 553 5.65 -12.29 -0.84
CA ALA A 553 5.34 -13.61 -0.29
C ALA A 553 6.55 -14.55 -0.31
N TYR A 554 7.27 -14.62 -1.44
CA TYR A 554 8.51 -15.38 -1.57
C TYR A 554 9.57 -14.94 -0.55
N ALA A 555 9.82 -13.63 -0.40
CA ALA A 555 10.76 -13.13 0.61
C ALA A 555 10.36 -13.54 2.04
N MET A 556 9.06 -13.48 2.37
CA MET A 556 8.55 -13.90 3.67
C MET A 556 8.72 -15.41 3.91
N VAL A 557 8.48 -16.24 2.90
CA VAL A 557 8.70 -17.69 3.01
C VAL A 557 10.19 -18.00 3.20
N ARG A 558 11.10 -17.31 2.50
CA ARG A 558 12.55 -17.44 2.71
C ARG A 558 12.97 -17.08 4.14
N LEU A 559 12.38 -16.04 4.72
CA LEU A 559 12.63 -15.63 6.12
C LEU A 559 12.17 -16.67 7.15
N ALA A 560 11.21 -17.52 6.79
CA ALA A 560 10.70 -18.59 7.65
C ALA A 560 11.72 -19.72 7.86
N ASN A 561 12.74 -19.81 6.99
CA ASN A 561 13.82 -20.80 7.05
C ASN A 561 13.31 -22.25 7.11
N LEU A 562 12.32 -22.53 6.25
CA LEU A 562 11.71 -23.86 6.08
C LEU A 562 12.71 -24.84 5.46
N ARG A 563 12.53 -26.12 5.80
CA ARG A 563 13.24 -27.27 5.22
C ARG A 563 12.25 -28.24 4.59
N ASP A 564 12.75 -29.09 3.70
CA ASP A 564 11.96 -30.18 3.16
C ASP A 564 11.40 -31.07 4.29
N GLY A 565 10.12 -31.42 4.22
CA GLY A 565 9.42 -32.16 5.26
C GLY A 565 8.97 -31.35 6.49
N ASP A 566 9.20 -30.04 6.52
CA ASP A 566 8.62 -29.15 7.54
C ASP A 566 7.11 -28.90 7.28
N THR A 567 6.42 -28.44 8.33
CA THR A 567 5.01 -28.07 8.37
C THR A 567 4.87 -26.55 8.44
N LEU A 568 4.13 -25.99 7.47
CA LEU A 568 3.88 -24.55 7.35
C LEU A 568 2.41 -24.21 7.66
N LEU A 569 2.21 -23.12 8.38
CA LEU A 569 0.90 -22.60 8.74
C LEU A 569 0.72 -21.14 8.29
N ASP A 570 -0.44 -20.84 7.70
CA ASP A 570 -0.93 -19.48 7.46
C ASP A 570 -2.34 -19.31 8.05
N PRO A 571 -2.50 -18.69 9.24
CA PRO A 571 -3.78 -18.57 9.92
C PRO A 571 -4.67 -17.43 9.39
N PHE A 572 -4.20 -16.65 8.40
CA PHE A 572 -4.93 -15.57 7.73
C PHE A 572 -4.75 -15.67 6.21
N CYS A 573 -5.01 -16.85 5.66
CA CYS A 573 -4.49 -17.25 4.35
C CYS A 573 -5.08 -16.53 3.14
N GLY A 574 -6.28 -15.93 3.24
CA GLY A 574 -6.91 -15.21 2.14
C GLY A 574 -7.04 -16.06 0.87
N SER A 575 -6.28 -15.71 -0.18
CA SER A 575 -6.25 -16.46 -1.45
C SER A 575 -5.27 -17.64 -1.46
N GLY A 576 -4.55 -17.89 -0.36
CA GLY A 576 -3.58 -18.98 -0.20
C GLY A 576 -2.19 -18.68 -0.77
N THR A 577 -1.91 -17.45 -1.18
CA THR A 577 -0.70 -17.08 -1.93
C THR A 577 0.60 -17.43 -1.20
N LEU A 578 0.69 -17.23 0.11
CA LEU A 578 1.89 -17.58 0.89
C LEU A 578 2.19 -19.08 0.89
N LEU A 579 1.15 -19.92 0.98
CA LEU A 579 1.31 -21.37 0.95
C LEU A 579 1.65 -21.87 -0.46
N LEU A 580 1.06 -21.29 -1.51
CA LEU A 580 1.39 -21.65 -2.89
C LEU A 580 2.84 -21.31 -3.23
N GLU A 581 3.32 -20.15 -2.79
CA GLU A 581 4.72 -19.75 -2.95
C GLU A 581 5.68 -20.69 -2.21
N ALA A 582 5.31 -21.12 -1.00
CA ALA A 582 6.10 -22.10 -0.25
C ALA A 582 6.12 -23.48 -0.91
N LEU A 583 4.99 -23.93 -1.45
CA LEU A 583 4.88 -25.21 -2.15
C LEU A 583 5.68 -25.21 -3.46
N GLU A 584 5.65 -24.11 -4.24
CA GLU A 584 6.48 -23.96 -5.44
C GLU A 584 7.96 -23.95 -5.08
N MET A 585 8.36 -23.15 -4.08
CA MET A 585 9.75 -23.02 -3.65
C MET A 585 10.36 -24.35 -3.18
N HIS A 586 9.59 -25.15 -2.44
CA HIS A 586 10.00 -26.47 -1.97
C HIS A 586 9.60 -27.61 -2.90
N LYS A 587 9.12 -27.33 -4.12
CA LYS A 587 8.70 -28.36 -5.10
C LYS A 587 7.74 -29.41 -4.51
N GLY A 588 6.88 -28.98 -3.57
CA GLY A 588 5.90 -29.83 -2.89
C GLY A 588 6.46 -30.81 -1.84
N THR A 589 7.73 -30.68 -1.42
CA THR A 589 8.35 -31.57 -0.41
C THR A 589 7.99 -31.25 1.04
N LEU A 590 7.26 -30.15 1.28
CA LEU A 590 6.73 -29.83 2.61
C LEU A 590 5.77 -30.93 3.06
N ARG A 591 5.86 -31.32 4.34
CA ARG A 591 5.05 -32.42 4.89
C ARG A 591 3.58 -32.07 4.90
N ASN A 592 3.26 -30.85 5.36
CA ASN A 592 1.89 -30.37 5.44
C ASN A 592 1.88 -28.83 5.41
N CYS A 593 0.93 -28.26 4.67
CA CYS A 593 0.64 -26.84 4.66
C CYS A 593 -0.80 -26.61 5.13
N LEU A 594 -1.00 -25.80 6.16
CA LEU A 594 -2.33 -25.48 6.69
C LEU A 594 -2.66 -24.00 6.48
N GLY A 595 -3.68 -23.73 5.67
CA GLY A 595 -4.27 -22.40 5.53
C GLY A 595 -5.56 -22.29 6.33
N MET A 596 -5.69 -21.26 7.15
CA MET A 596 -6.93 -20.93 7.85
C MET A 596 -7.39 -19.52 7.48
N ASP A 597 -8.69 -19.33 7.38
CA ASP A 597 -9.28 -18.00 7.24
C ASP A 597 -10.69 -18.03 7.83
N VAL A 598 -11.11 -16.94 8.48
CA VAL A 598 -12.47 -16.82 9.03
C VAL A 598 -13.52 -16.73 7.91
N SER A 599 -13.11 -16.23 6.73
CA SER A 599 -13.95 -16.19 5.55
C SER A 599 -14.00 -17.54 4.87
N ARG A 600 -15.18 -18.17 4.88
CA ARG A 600 -15.45 -19.40 4.12
C ARG A 600 -15.12 -19.23 2.64
N ARG A 601 -15.38 -18.05 2.06
CA ARG A 601 -15.07 -17.73 0.66
C ARG A 601 -13.56 -17.77 0.40
N SER A 602 -12.77 -17.21 1.31
CA SER A 602 -11.31 -17.24 1.24
C SER A 602 -10.78 -18.67 1.32
N ALA A 603 -11.18 -19.44 2.33
CA ALA A 603 -10.73 -20.82 2.49
C ALA A 603 -11.08 -21.72 1.28
N VAL A 604 -12.31 -21.60 0.74
CA VAL A 604 -12.73 -22.34 -0.46
C VAL A 604 -11.98 -21.87 -1.70
N GLY A 605 -11.79 -20.56 -1.85
CA GLY A 605 -11.07 -19.97 -2.97
C GLY A 605 -9.59 -20.35 -2.99
N ALA A 606 -8.92 -20.31 -1.84
CA ALA A 606 -7.54 -20.75 -1.68
C ALA A 606 -7.37 -22.24 -2.02
N ARG A 607 -8.32 -23.10 -1.59
CA ARG A 607 -8.37 -24.51 -1.99
C ARG A 607 -8.52 -24.68 -3.51
N ALA A 608 -9.35 -23.86 -4.15
CA ALA A 608 -9.53 -23.89 -5.59
C ALA A 608 -8.26 -23.48 -6.35
N ASN A 609 -7.51 -22.50 -5.82
CA ASN A 609 -6.21 -22.11 -6.36
C ASN A 609 -5.19 -23.25 -6.22
N ALA A 610 -5.05 -23.82 -5.03
CA ALA A 610 -4.13 -24.95 -4.79
C ALA A 610 -4.41 -26.16 -5.69
N ARG A 611 -5.70 -26.50 -5.88
CA ARG A 611 -6.10 -27.54 -6.83
C ARG A 611 -5.73 -27.23 -8.27
N ALA A 612 -5.83 -25.97 -8.68
CA ALA A 612 -5.48 -25.56 -10.02
C ALA A 612 -3.96 -25.59 -10.28
N GLU A 613 -3.15 -25.42 -9.24
CA GLU A 613 -1.69 -25.57 -9.25
C GLU A 613 -1.23 -27.05 -9.10
N GLY A 614 -2.16 -28.01 -9.05
CA GLY A 614 -1.85 -29.43 -8.93
C GLY A 614 -1.79 -29.98 -7.50
N TYR A 615 -2.02 -29.15 -6.48
CA TYR A 615 -2.07 -29.55 -5.07
C TYR A 615 -3.49 -29.96 -4.64
N ALA A 616 -4.02 -31.01 -5.27
CA ALA A 616 -5.40 -31.44 -5.02
C ALA A 616 -5.59 -32.32 -3.77
N SER A 617 -4.50 -32.90 -3.26
CA SER A 617 -4.52 -33.73 -2.05
C SER A 617 -4.49 -32.86 -0.78
N ASP A 618 -5.47 -33.04 0.08
CA ASP A 618 -5.52 -32.41 1.41
C ASP A 618 -4.38 -32.90 2.34
N GLN A 619 -3.59 -33.90 1.91
CA GLN A 619 -2.40 -34.37 2.65
C GLN A 619 -1.23 -33.39 2.55
N THR A 620 -1.09 -32.70 1.41
CA THR A 620 0.04 -31.77 1.17
C THR A 620 -0.32 -30.35 1.57
N CYS A 621 -1.55 -29.91 1.24
CA CYS A 621 -2.01 -28.57 1.55
C CYS A 621 -3.52 -28.55 1.82
N ARG A 622 -3.90 -28.11 3.02
CA ARG A 622 -5.29 -28.07 3.49
C ARG A 622 -5.71 -26.66 3.82
N PHE A 623 -6.92 -26.28 3.38
CA PHE A 623 -7.53 -24.98 3.72
C PHE A 623 -8.81 -25.17 4.53
N VAL A 624 -8.92 -24.46 5.66
CA VAL A 624 -10.03 -24.60 6.62
C VAL A 624 -10.63 -23.23 6.94
N CYS A 625 -11.97 -23.18 6.99
CA CYS A 625 -12.68 -22.00 7.49
C CYS A 625 -12.66 -22.03 9.02
N SER A 626 -11.84 -21.18 9.64
CA SER A 626 -11.69 -21.13 11.10
C SER A 626 -11.11 -19.82 11.59
N ASP A 627 -11.38 -19.50 12.86
CA ASP A 627 -10.77 -18.39 13.57
C ASP A 627 -9.34 -18.73 14.02
N ALA A 628 -8.39 -17.84 13.72
CA ALA A 628 -6.98 -17.95 14.13
C ALA A 628 -6.79 -18.03 15.66
N ARG A 629 -7.72 -17.51 16.46
CA ARG A 629 -7.71 -17.62 17.94
C ARG A 629 -7.90 -19.05 18.42
N SER A 630 -8.47 -19.93 17.59
CA SER A 630 -8.68 -21.36 17.88
C SER A 630 -7.64 -22.27 17.21
N LEU A 631 -6.50 -21.71 16.80
CA LEU A 631 -5.41 -22.38 16.08
C LEU A 631 -5.06 -23.78 16.63
N ARG A 632 -4.94 -23.93 17.95
CA ARG A 632 -4.52 -25.17 18.61
C ARG A 632 -5.44 -26.37 18.31
N ARG A 633 -6.69 -26.14 17.88
CA ARG A 633 -7.66 -27.20 17.53
C ARG A 633 -7.47 -27.80 16.13
N HIS A 634 -6.66 -27.16 15.28
CA HIS A 634 -6.52 -27.52 13.87
C HIS A 634 -5.13 -28.07 13.50
N VAL A 635 -4.21 -28.08 14.46
CA VAL A 635 -2.89 -28.70 14.34
C VAL A 635 -2.88 -30.04 15.08
N ASP A 636 -1.96 -30.93 14.71
CA ASP A 636 -1.93 -32.30 15.23
C ASP A 636 -1.57 -32.36 16.72
N ALA A 637 -0.63 -31.51 17.15
CA ALA A 637 -0.21 -31.39 18.55
C ALA A 637 0.46 -30.03 18.83
N ASP A 638 0.65 -29.69 20.09
CA ASP A 638 1.56 -28.61 20.48
C ASP A 638 2.99 -28.94 19.98
N GLY A 639 3.71 -27.96 19.46
CA GLY A 639 5.05 -28.17 18.90
C GLY A 639 5.11 -28.85 17.53
N SER A 640 3.97 -29.07 16.85
CA SER A 640 3.91 -29.75 15.54
C SER A 640 4.17 -28.85 14.33
N VAL A 641 4.18 -27.52 14.50
CA VAL A 641 4.36 -26.55 13.41
C VAL A 641 5.81 -26.05 13.38
N ASP A 642 6.41 -26.03 12.19
CA ASP A 642 7.82 -25.63 12.02
C ASP A 642 7.95 -24.13 11.74
N ALA A 643 7.02 -23.56 10.98
CA ALA A 643 6.93 -22.11 10.80
C ALA A 643 5.49 -21.62 10.58
N VAL A 644 5.27 -20.36 10.89
CA VAL A 644 4.06 -19.60 10.56
C VAL A 644 4.44 -18.47 9.64
N VAL A 645 3.80 -18.33 8.49
CA VAL A 645 4.00 -17.21 7.56
C VAL A 645 2.64 -16.64 7.21
N THR A 646 2.42 -15.36 7.49
CA THR A 646 1.08 -14.78 7.37
C THR A 646 1.04 -13.29 7.09
N ASN A 647 0.02 -12.85 6.35
CA ASN A 647 -0.30 -11.44 6.15
C ASN A 647 -1.44 -11.05 7.10
N LEU A 648 -1.11 -10.38 8.21
CA LEU A 648 -2.07 -10.07 9.25
C LEU A 648 -3.10 -9.01 8.78
N PRO A 649 -4.35 -9.05 9.28
CA PRO A 649 -5.39 -8.10 8.89
C PRO A 649 -5.06 -6.67 9.34
N TRP A 650 -4.97 -5.70 8.42
CA TRP A 650 -4.50 -4.34 8.73
C TRP A 650 -5.53 -3.42 9.40
N GLY A 651 -6.79 -3.83 9.53
CA GLY A 651 -7.86 -2.98 10.07
C GLY A 651 -8.41 -1.93 9.11
N ILE A 652 -7.80 -1.75 7.94
CA ILE A 652 -8.26 -0.79 6.91
C ILE A 652 -9.43 -1.37 6.10
N MET A 653 -9.50 -2.70 5.94
CA MET A 653 -10.48 -3.38 5.06
C MET A 653 -11.27 -4.50 5.75
N THR A 654 -11.02 -4.77 7.04
CA THR A 654 -11.64 -5.85 7.82
C THR A 654 -12.55 -5.27 8.90
N GLY A 655 -13.73 -4.79 8.50
CA GLY A 655 -14.86 -4.44 9.38
C GLY A 655 -14.71 -3.11 10.14
N GLN A 656 -15.66 -2.20 9.92
CA GLN A 656 -15.77 -0.88 10.57
C GLN A 656 -16.05 -0.91 12.10
N ASN A 657 -15.85 -2.04 12.78
CA ASN A 657 -16.07 -2.20 14.22
C ASN A 657 -14.88 -2.84 14.97
N GLN A 658 -13.71 -2.94 14.34
CA GLN A 658 -12.50 -3.40 15.02
C GLN A 658 -11.63 -2.21 15.42
N SER A 659 -11.79 -1.76 16.67
CA SER A 659 -10.87 -0.79 17.27
C SER A 659 -9.41 -1.23 17.12
N VAL A 660 -8.46 -0.29 17.12
CA VAL A 660 -7.02 -0.60 17.18
C VAL A 660 -6.70 -1.57 18.33
N SER A 661 -7.45 -1.47 19.44
CA SER A 661 -7.36 -2.37 20.59
C SER A 661 -7.88 -3.80 20.30
N SER A 662 -8.88 -3.97 19.45
CA SER A 662 -9.35 -5.29 19.01
C SER A 662 -8.33 -6.01 18.12
N LEU A 663 -7.66 -5.30 17.20
CA LEU A 663 -6.56 -5.86 16.40
C LEU A 663 -5.34 -6.17 17.26
N GLN A 664 -5.02 -5.31 18.23
CA GLN A 664 -3.97 -5.60 19.20
C GLN A 664 -4.26 -6.88 19.98
N THR A 665 -5.50 -7.03 20.45
CA THR A 665 -5.96 -8.23 21.15
C THR A 665 -5.88 -9.46 20.24
N LEU A 666 -6.31 -9.34 18.97
CA LEU A 666 -6.22 -10.42 17.99
C LEU A 666 -4.77 -10.86 17.80
N TYR A 667 -3.84 -9.92 17.57
CA TYR A 667 -2.42 -10.20 17.38
C TYR A 667 -1.80 -10.83 18.63
N GLU A 668 -2.14 -10.35 19.83
CA GLU A 668 -1.64 -10.91 21.09
C GLU A 668 -2.16 -12.34 21.30
N VAL A 669 -3.45 -12.59 21.11
CA VAL A 669 -4.05 -13.93 21.26
C VAL A 669 -3.50 -14.88 20.20
N PHE A 670 -3.34 -14.41 18.96
CA PHE A 670 -2.68 -15.17 17.90
C PHE A 670 -1.25 -15.56 18.29
N LEU A 671 -0.39 -14.60 18.66
CA LEU A 671 1.01 -14.88 19.01
C LEU A 671 1.13 -15.79 20.23
N ARG A 672 0.24 -15.65 21.23
CA ARG A 672 0.18 -16.58 22.37
C ARG A 672 -0.12 -18.00 21.93
N ASN A 673 -1.08 -18.20 21.02
CA ASN A 673 -1.42 -19.53 20.49
C ASN A 673 -0.33 -20.07 19.56
N ALA A 674 0.27 -19.22 18.73
CA ALA A 674 1.37 -19.57 17.85
C ALA A 674 2.56 -20.14 18.63
N TRP A 675 2.83 -19.61 19.83
CA TRP A 675 3.87 -20.14 20.71
C TRP A 675 3.63 -21.60 21.12
N TYR A 676 2.39 -22.03 21.34
CA TYR A 676 2.12 -23.43 21.71
C TYR A 676 2.31 -24.38 20.54
N VAL A 677 1.83 -24.01 19.35
CA VAL A 677 1.86 -24.92 18.19
C VAL A 677 3.23 -25.01 17.53
N LEU A 678 4.06 -23.96 17.63
CA LEU A 678 5.40 -23.95 17.05
C LEU A 678 6.36 -24.89 17.79
N ARG A 679 7.26 -25.57 17.09
CA ARG A 679 8.43 -26.20 17.72
C ARG A 679 9.41 -25.14 18.27
N PRO A 680 10.21 -25.45 19.31
CA PRO A 680 11.35 -24.60 19.69
C PRO A 680 12.23 -24.24 18.47
N GLY A 681 12.59 -22.96 18.33
CA GLY A 681 13.32 -22.45 17.16
C GLY A 681 12.47 -22.24 15.89
N GLY A 682 11.18 -22.58 15.92
CA GLY A 682 10.26 -22.27 14.83
C GLY A 682 9.98 -20.77 14.71
N ARG A 683 9.74 -20.28 13.49
CA ARG A 683 9.62 -18.84 13.20
C ARG A 683 8.18 -18.45 12.91
N VAL A 684 7.79 -17.23 13.32
CA VAL A 684 6.60 -16.53 12.83
C VAL A 684 7.06 -15.36 11.97
N VAL A 685 6.69 -15.36 10.70
CA VAL A 685 6.93 -14.27 9.74
C VAL A 685 5.59 -13.58 9.46
N MET A 686 5.52 -12.28 9.76
CA MET A 686 4.28 -11.51 9.67
C MET A 686 4.45 -10.30 8.79
N LEU A 687 3.51 -10.07 7.87
CA LEU A 687 3.36 -8.76 7.21
C LEU A 687 2.28 -7.95 7.94
N VAL A 688 2.67 -6.79 8.47
CA VAL A 688 1.80 -5.95 9.31
C VAL A 688 1.89 -4.49 8.91
N LEU A 689 0.78 -3.76 8.88
CA LEU A 689 0.85 -2.32 8.58
C LEU A 689 1.53 -1.51 9.69
N ARG A 690 1.30 -1.87 10.96
CA ARG A 690 1.82 -1.15 12.14
C ARG A 690 2.89 -1.97 12.85
N GLY A 691 4.10 -2.00 12.30
CA GLY A 691 5.23 -2.78 12.84
C GLY A 691 5.48 -2.54 14.34
N LEU A 692 5.51 -1.28 14.77
CA LEU A 692 5.72 -0.91 16.18
C LEU A 692 4.68 -1.50 17.14
N GLN A 693 3.43 -1.68 16.69
CA GLN A 693 2.39 -2.30 17.51
C GLN A 693 2.73 -3.76 17.80
N VAL A 694 3.10 -4.53 16.78
CA VAL A 694 3.49 -5.93 16.94
C VAL A 694 4.77 -6.05 17.76
N MET A 695 5.73 -5.14 17.57
CA MET A 695 6.93 -5.07 18.40
C MET A 695 6.62 -4.89 19.89
N ARG A 696 5.63 -4.04 20.24
CA ARG A 696 5.17 -3.89 21.63
C ARG A 696 4.52 -5.17 22.17
N ILE A 697 3.74 -5.87 21.35
CA ILE A 697 3.12 -7.17 21.73
C ILE A 697 4.20 -8.22 21.96
N VAL A 698 5.19 -8.35 21.06
CA VAL A 698 6.29 -9.29 21.20
C VAL A 698 7.08 -9.00 22.48
N ARG A 699 7.35 -7.72 22.80
CA ARG A 699 7.96 -7.32 24.08
C ARG A 699 7.07 -7.66 25.29
N LYS A 700 5.75 -7.49 25.19
CA LYS A 700 4.81 -7.91 26.26
C LYS A 700 4.83 -9.43 26.48
N LEU A 701 5.06 -10.19 25.41
CA LEU A 701 5.26 -11.64 25.44
C LEU A 701 6.74 -12.02 25.66
N SER A 702 7.52 -11.16 26.32
CA SER A 702 8.93 -11.40 26.64
C SER A 702 9.16 -12.78 27.23
N GLY A 703 10.29 -13.41 26.89
CA GLY A 703 10.63 -14.77 27.31
C GLY A 703 9.97 -15.89 26.52
N ARG A 704 9.05 -15.59 25.58
CA ARG A 704 8.47 -16.59 24.65
C ARG A 704 9.03 -16.52 23.24
N PHE A 705 9.34 -15.32 22.78
CA PHE A 705 9.82 -15.05 21.44
C PHE A 705 11.06 -14.17 21.46
N ARG A 706 11.97 -14.43 20.54
CA ARG A 706 13.09 -13.54 20.19
C ARG A 706 12.75 -12.83 18.88
N LEU A 707 12.87 -11.50 18.85
CA LEU A 707 12.83 -10.76 17.58
C LEU A 707 14.09 -11.09 16.78
N LEU A 708 13.91 -11.58 15.56
CA LEU A 708 15.01 -11.79 14.62
C LEU A 708 15.13 -10.65 13.62
N HIS A 709 13.99 -10.17 13.10
CA HIS A 709 13.99 -9.25 11.96
C HIS A 709 12.81 -8.30 12.00
N ALA A 710 13.02 -7.06 11.58
CA ALA A 710 11.96 -6.12 11.28
C ALA A 710 12.38 -5.25 10.09
N ASN A 711 11.54 -5.17 9.06
CA ASN A 711 11.89 -4.45 7.84
C ASN A 711 10.65 -3.80 7.21
N VAL A 712 10.70 -2.50 6.97
CA VAL A 712 9.61 -1.78 6.31
C VAL A 712 9.78 -1.91 4.80
N VAL A 713 8.70 -2.25 4.11
CA VAL A 713 8.66 -2.42 2.66
C VAL A 713 7.53 -1.58 2.09
N ARG A 714 7.79 -0.85 1.01
CA ARG A 714 6.74 -0.13 0.29
C ARG A 714 5.97 -1.06 -0.62
N THR A 715 4.67 -1.11 -0.39
CA THR A 715 3.67 -1.63 -1.34
C THR A 715 2.95 -0.44 -2.00
N THR A 716 2.12 -0.68 -3.02
CA THR A 716 1.55 0.37 -3.88
C THR A 716 1.13 1.65 -3.14
N ASN A 717 0.36 1.52 -2.04
CA ASN A 717 -0.15 2.66 -1.27
C ASN A 717 0.21 2.61 0.23
N ASN A 718 0.96 1.61 0.69
CA ASN A 718 1.20 1.37 2.11
C ASN A 718 2.66 0.99 2.41
N LEU A 719 3.08 1.23 3.65
CA LEU A 719 4.41 0.88 4.17
C LEU A 719 4.31 -0.23 5.23
N PRO A 720 3.89 -1.46 4.86
CA PRO A 720 3.88 -2.55 5.82
C PRO A 720 5.30 -2.94 6.26
N CYS A 721 5.39 -3.57 7.42
CA CYS A 721 6.60 -4.09 8.01
C CYS A 721 6.54 -5.63 8.01
N ILE A 722 7.59 -6.26 7.52
CA ILE A 722 7.86 -7.69 7.73
C ILE A 722 8.50 -7.82 9.10
N VAL A 723 7.87 -8.57 10.01
CA VAL A 723 8.37 -8.86 11.35
C VAL A 723 8.60 -10.36 11.47
N VAL A 724 9.80 -10.76 11.89
CA VAL A 724 10.17 -12.15 12.12
C VAL A 724 10.52 -12.35 13.58
N VAL A 725 9.82 -13.28 14.21
CA VAL A 725 10.11 -13.71 15.58
C VAL A 725 10.35 -15.21 15.62
N GLU A 726 11.17 -15.66 16.55
CA GLU A 726 11.51 -17.07 16.74
C GLU A 726 11.06 -17.53 18.14
N LYS A 727 10.45 -18.71 18.21
CA LYS A 727 10.02 -19.32 19.47
C LYS A 727 11.23 -19.74 20.30
N LEU A 728 11.26 -19.28 21.56
CA LEU A 728 12.22 -19.75 22.56
C LEU A 728 11.83 -21.14 23.10
N PRO A 729 12.81 -21.97 23.52
CA PRO A 729 12.53 -23.33 24.02
C PRO A 729 11.67 -23.37 25.28
N THR A 730 11.80 -22.36 26.13
CA THR A 730 11.08 -22.21 27.39
C THR A 730 10.42 -20.84 27.46
N ASP A 731 9.35 -20.73 28.23
CA ASP A 731 8.79 -19.43 28.62
C ASP A 731 9.62 -18.91 29.81
N GLU A 732 10.71 -18.20 29.51
CA GLU A 732 11.71 -17.76 30.51
C GLU A 732 11.07 -16.91 31.62
N VAL A 733 10.08 -16.10 31.28
CA VAL A 733 9.34 -15.28 32.25
C VAL A 733 8.50 -16.17 33.15
N ARG A 734 7.78 -17.16 32.59
CA ARG A 734 7.01 -18.10 33.40
C ARG A 734 7.91 -18.95 34.32
N GLU A 735 9.05 -19.39 33.85
CA GLU A 735 10.00 -20.15 34.67
C GLU A 735 10.64 -19.29 35.76
N SER A 736 10.94 -18.01 35.46
CA SER A 736 11.37 -17.04 36.48
C SER A 736 10.29 -16.80 37.54
N ILE A 737 9.03 -16.59 37.14
CA ILE A 737 7.90 -16.41 38.07
C ILE A 737 7.66 -17.68 38.89
N LYS A 738 7.70 -18.88 38.30
CA LYS A 738 7.60 -20.14 39.04
C LYS A 738 8.74 -20.29 40.04
N GLY A 739 9.96 -19.92 39.67
CA GLY A 739 11.12 -19.93 40.57
C GLY A 739 10.94 -18.96 41.73
N GLN A 740 10.45 -17.74 41.47
CA GLN A 740 10.12 -16.76 42.50
C GLN A 740 8.98 -17.21 43.41
N LEU A 741 7.91 -17.79 42.86
CA LEU A 741 6.78 -18.34 43.64
C LEU A 741 7.21 -19.55 44.47
N ALA A 742 8.03 -20.44 43.92
CA ALA A 742 8.60 -21.58 44.66
C ALA A 742 9.53 -21.10 45.78
N HIS A 743 10.30 -20.02 45.55
CA HIS A 743 11.11 -19.38 46.57
C HIS A 743 10.22 -18.72 47.64
N LEU A 744 9.14 -18.02 47.26
CA LEU A 744 8.18 -17.39 48.17
C LEU A 744 7.38 -18.41 49.00
N ASN A 745 7.10 -19.60 48.47
CA ASN A 745 6.49 -20.69 49.25
C ASN A 745 7.35 -21.11 50.45
N ASN A 746 8.65 -20.83 50.46
CA ASN A 746 9.52 -21.06 51.62
C ASN A 746 9.41 -19.96 52.70
N PHE A 747 8.78 -18.82 52.39
CA PHE A 747 8.59 -17.68 53.31
C PHE A 747 7.16 -17.56 53.83
N VAL A 748 6.21 -18.28 53.23
CA VAL A 748 4.82 -18.25 53.66
C VAL A 748 4.41 -19.63 54.18
N SER A 749 4.66 -19.90 55.47
CA SER A 749 4.05 -21.02 56.17
C SER A 749 2.64 -20.61 56.61
N VAL A 750 1.68 -20.56 55.68
CA VAL A 750 0.28 -20.43 56.07
C VAL A 750 -0.14 -21.78 56.64
N SER A 751 -0.49 -21.85 57.93
CA SER A 751 -1.11 -23.08 58.44
C SER A 751 -2.45 -23.26 57.70
N PRO A 752 -2.87 -24.51 57.43
CA PRO A 752 -4.16 -24.78 56.81
C PRO A 752 -5.35 -24.12 57.55
N GLU A 753 -5.22 -23.81 58.84
CA GLU A 753 -6.23 -23.07 59.61
C GLU A 753 -6.28 -21.56 59.26
N ILE A 754 -5.12 -20.93 59.01
CA ILE A 754 -5.06 -19.51 58.60
C ILE A 754 -5.61 -19.32 57.18
N TYR A 755 -5.38 -20.30 56.29
CA TYR A 755 -5.95 -20.25 54.94
C TYR A 755 -7.49 -20.35 54.96
N ARG A 756 -8.04 -21.21 55.82
CA ARG A 756 -9.50 -21.37 56.00
C ARG A 756 -10.16 -20.20 56.72
N SER A 757 -9.47 -19.48 57.61
CA SER A 757 -10.06 -18.31 58.28
C SER A 757 -10.13 -17.06 57.40
N ILE A 758 -9.23 -16.95 56.41
CA ILE A 758 -9.21 -15.85 55.44
C ILE A 758 -10.21 -16.10 54.31
N HIS A 759 -10.38 -17.36 53.89
CA HIS A 759 -11.38 -17.76 52.90
C HIS A 759 -12.61 -18.31 53.62
N THR A 760 -13.45 -17.39 54.12
CA THR A 760 -14.82 -17.65 54.59
C THR A 760 -15.74 -17.93 53.41
N GLU A 761 -15.46 -19.01 52.69
CA GLU A 761 -16.45 -19.66 51.84
C GLU A 761 -16.71 -21.02 52.48
N ASP A 762 -17.91 -21.17 53.04
CA ASP A 762 -18.44 -22.50 53.36
C ASP A 762 -18.42 -23.29 52.06
N VAL A 763 -17.47 -24.23 51.97
CA VAL A 763 -17.48 -25.25 50.94
C VAL A 763 -18.65 -26.16 51.33
N ASP A 764 -19.74 -26.11 50.57
CA ASP A 764 -20.74 -27.17 50.60
C ASP A 764 -20.02 -28.49 50.29
N ASP A 765 -19.88 -29.32 51.33
CA ASP A 765 -19.45 -30.70 51.27
C ASP A 765 -20.49 -31.51 50.49
N ASP A 766 -20.40 -31.53 49.17
CA ASP A 766 -21.04 -32.54 48.32
C ASP A 766 -20.01 -33.12 47.34
N PHE A 767 -18.98 -33.74 47.91
CA PHE A 767 -18.32 -34.88 47.30
C PHE A 767 -18.59 -36.12 48.17
N ASP A 768 -19.70 -36.78 47.86
CA ASP A 768 -20.00 -38.14 48.27
C ASP A 768 -18.96 -39.09 47.64
N ASP A 769 -17.87 -39.30 48.37
CA ASP A 769 -16.85 -40.29 48.06
C ASP A 769 -17.29 -41.63 48.66
N GLY A 770 -18.07 -42.38 47.88
CA GLY A 770 -18.82 -43.54 48.37
C GLY A 770 -19.00 -44.67 47.36
N LYS A 771 -17.90 -45.18 46.76
CA LYS A 771 -17.74 -46.60 46.33
C LYS A 771 -16.31 -46.86 45.84
N GLN A 772 -15.43 -47.27 46.76
CA GLN A 772 -15.04 -48.67 47.03
C GLN A 772 -14.33 -49.41 45.89
N GLN A 773 -13.03 -49.62 46.11
CA GLN A 773 -12.32 -50.90 45.97
C GLN A 773 -12.63 -51.77 44.73
N GLN A 774 -11.80 -51.65 43.69
CA GLN A 774 -10.96 -52.72 43.13
C GLN A 774 -10.03 -52.19 42.04
#